data_AF-A0A2T4VW63-F1
#
_entry.id   AF-A0A2T4VW63-F1
#
_cell.length_a   1.000
_cell.length_b   1.000
_cell.length_c   1.000
_cell.angle_alpha   90.00
_cell.angle_beta   90.00
_cell.angle_gamma   90.00
#
_symmetry.space_group_name_H-M   'P 1'
#
loop_
_entity.id
_entity.type
_entity.pdbx_description
1 polymer ?
#
loop_
_entity_poly.entity_id
_entity_poly.type
_entity_poly.pdbx_seq_one_letter_code
_entity_poly.pdbx_strand_id
1 'polypeptide(L)'
;MAGLDIKKPFSESIAPNQDAVRDKISIHTGMQEVTWAIKKTSETVEKMKQDISFSDANTQYTQVSAEADKSFVDFTNGLDMTDISQSGSRINEFVNVNLRDKHKEFISNIQDKEVRKHFQTQMEQDLRTLQKKGLNVQKAAMIKKVDVDVTVAQNNLAEKLRLDSSNENYNNTIALMANHINSLPVSLEKKQGFLNEARRVLSREKIITEYGKDPNKFANYLSISIKKPSKPDDPTSISSLADSSGDNVLSVADDISGSINDPAWNNLDTIERRQLLEHLINGDNAYNSKLRSIISTKARNIDVALNQGRKPKEEELITLADYMKGYGAERGRELFDLQQFKFDMADAVSHIRLMPETEAKEFLHKVADYASDSSNSIETTNKVAKYYQMLNKAHTDSMQELHQDAIKWGIKNGQIDPIRFDTIEDFADSTAQRLSFLKEVKGKYGIVGSYFSGSEEKLLKDQLMKRPASEMVDMVQQSYQLLTDGDKQSVSTAYDKLQDNTLASALSLSTEFSGEANRSAHTIIVGAKNKAEVEKLYKAHPNSDNKSFDTHYTPLIANQLSGLQGNSIGGSFERDAEAIKLFILGNMKSTGDYKLSKNRVDEAIKMVLGNTIVKVNGSSLMPPRGMKEPEFLDRLWTATKQAGEFNPYWCHYMNVGGGRYALVEHGNPKLDKEGNPIIINSRDVPTNKVMEANKEREQARELRRMESDTTFNEWAP
;
A
#
# COMPACT_ATOMS: atom_id res chain seq x y z
N MET A 1 62.07 51.47 17.00
CA MET A 1 63.27 50.85 17.61
C MET A 1 64.16 50.29 16.51
N ALA A 2 65.48 50.30 16.73
CA ALA A 2 66.60 50.02 15.81
C ALA A 2 66.85 51.14 14.78
N GLY A 3 68.05 51.67 14.57
CA GLY A 3 69.40 51.39 15.07
C GLY A 3 70.36 52.12 14.12
N LEU A 4 71.32 52.86 14.68
CA LEU A 4 72.36 53.63 13.97
C LEU A 4 73.20 52.75 13.04
N ASP A 5 73.68 53.30 11.92
CA ASP A 5 75.00 52.95 11.41
C ASP A 5 75.72 54.17 10.81
N ILE A 6 76.90 54.44 11.35
CA ILE A 6 77.79 55.57 11.04
C ILE A 6 78.89 55.02 10.15
N LYS A 7 79.15 55.67 8.99
CA LYS A 7 80.42 55.52 8.28
C LYS A 7 81.06 56.87 8.00
N LYS A 8 82.07 57.21 8.81
CA LYS A 8 83.20 58.05 8.39
C LYS A 8 84.13 57.22 7.50
N PRO A 9 84.91 57.87 6.62
CA PRO A 9 86.35 57.63 6.63
C PRO A 9 87.16 58.94 6.72
N PHE A 10 88.31 58.80 7.37
CA PHE A 10 89.43 59.76 7.47
C PHE A 10 90.36 59.64 6.25
N SER A 11 91.00 60.78 5.87
CA SER A 11 92.42 60.99 5.53
C SER A 11 92.50 62.17 4.54
N GLU A 12 93.31 63.23 4.68
CA GLU A 12 94.67 63.35 5.19
C GLU A 12 94.90 64.65 5.99
N SER A 13 96.01 64.65 6.73
CA SER A 13 96.57 65.79 7.46
C SER A 13 97.52 66.58 6.55
N ILE A 14 97.40 67.90 6.48
CA ILE A 14 98.54 68.78 6.15
C ILE A 14 98.77 69.68 7.37
N ALA A 15 100.01 69.61 7.84
CA ALA A 15 100.55 70.19 9.06
C ALA A 15 100.57 71.74 9.05
N PRO A 16 100.86 72.39 10.20
CA PRO A 16 100.72 73.83 10.41
C PRO A 16 101.99 74.60 10.02
N ASN A 17 101.80 75.81 9.47
CA ASN A 17 102.67 76.97 9.68
C ASN A 17 101.91 78.21 9.18
N GLN A 18 101.40 79.03 10.09
CA GLN A 18 102.03 80.22 10.67
C GLN A 18 101.60 81.51 9.95
N ASP A 19 100.69 82.18 10.66
CA ASP A 19 100.58 83.63 10.84
C ASP A 19 100.26 84.53 9.64
N ALA A 20 99.01 85.04 9.64
CA ALA A 20 98.73 86.45 9.44
C ALA A 20 97.34 86.79 10.01
N VAL A 21 97.31 87.13 11.29
CA VAL A 21 96.91 88.47 11.76
C VAL A 21 95.66 89.12 11.14
N ARG A 22 94.74 89.48 12.05
CA ARG A 22 93.82 90.65 12.03
C ARG A 22 92.42 90.52 11.42
N ASP A 23 91.49 90.67 12.36
CA ASP A 23 90.48 91.73 12.41
C ASP A 23 89.01 91.39 12.07
N LYS A 24 88.18 91.84 13.03
CA LYS A 24 86.73 92.03 13.00
C LYS A 24 85.87 90.78 13.10
N ILE A 25 85.45 90.50 14.34
CA ILE A 25 84.05 90.12 14.59
C ILE A 25 83.21 91.29 14.06
N SER A 26 82.87 91.18 12.79
CA SER A 26 81.99 92.13 12.13
C SER A 26 80.60 91.86 12.67
N ILE A 27 79.96 92.87 13.26
CA ILE A 27 78.53 92.86 13.57
C ILE A 27 77.72 92.37 12.35
N HIS A 28 78.23 92.61 11.14
CA HIS A 28 77.69 92.11 9.89
C HIS A 28 77.68 90.58 9.77
N THR A 29 78.75 89.88 10.19
CA THR A 29 78.81 88.40 10.15
C THR A 29 77.86 87.78 11.17
N GLY A 30 77.80 88.33 12.39
CA GLY A 30 76.84 87.88 13.42
C GLY A 30 75.37 88.16 13.04
N MET A 31 75.07 89.30 12.39
CA MET A 31 73.74 89.57 11.85
C MET A 31 73.40 88.66 10.66
N GLN A 32 74.37 88.28 9.83
CA GLN A 32 74.17 87.30 8.76
C GLN A 32 73.86 85.91 9.32
N GLU A 33 74.53 85.48 10.38
CA GLU A 33 74.23 84.21 11.06
C GLU A 33 72.86 84.20 11.74
N VAL A 34 72.45 85.29 12.39
CA VAL A 34 71.09 85.44 12.95
C VAL A 34 70.04 85.48 11.84
N THR A 35 70.31 86.18 10.73
CA THR A 35 69.41 86.20 9.56
C THR A 35 69.29 84.81 8.94
N TRP A 36 70.38 84.06 8.87
CA TRP A 36 70.38 82.68 8.38
C TRP A 36 69.63 81.73 9.33
N ALA A 37 69.81 81.88 10.64
CA ALA A 37 69.07 81.11 11.65
C ALA A 37 67.57 81.43 11.62
N ILE A 38 67.18 82.71 11.54
CA ILE A 38 65.78 83.13 11.37
C ILE A 38 65.20 82.59 10.06
N LYS A 39 65.95 82.66 8.97
CA LYS A 39 65.55 82.07 7.68
C LYS A 39 65.33 80.56 7.80
N LYS A 40 66.27 79.84 8.42
CA LYS A 40 66.18 78.38 8.63
C LYS A 40 65.05 77.98 9.57
N THR A 41 64.80 78.73 10.63
CA THR A 41 63.66 78.53 11.53
C THR A 41 62.34 78.83 10.81
N SER A 42 62.29 79.90 10.01
CA SER A 42 61.11 80.22 9.17
C SER A 42 60.86 79.12 8.14
N GLU A 43 61.89 78.60 7.48
CA GLU A 43 61.80 77.44 6.57
C GLU A 43 61.33 76.19 7.31
N THR A 44 61.81 75.96 8.53
CA THR A 44 61.39 74.80 9.34
C THR A 44 59.93 74.93 9.80
N VAL A 45 59.50 76.12 10.23
CA VAL A 45 58.11 76.38 10.65
C VAL A 45 57.15 76.31 9.46
N GLU A 46 57.51 76.86 8.30
CA GLU A 46 56.71 76.71 7.08
C GLU A 46 56.62 75.24 6.65
N LYS A 47 57.72 74.49 6.75
CA LYS A 47 57.69 73.04 6.50
C LYS A 47 56.79 72.29 7.50
N MET A 48 56.84 72.61 8.79
CA MET A 48 55.94 72.00 9.78
C MET A 48 54.46 72.35 9.50
N LYS A 49 54.15 73.59 9.12
CA LYS A 49 52.79 73.99 8.72
C LYS A 49 52.33 73.22 7.49
N GLN A 50 53.20 73.06 6.50
CA GLN A 50 52.94 72.28 5.30
C GLN A 50 52.69 70.80 5.64
N ASP A 51 53.51 70.20 6.51
CA ASP A 51 53.37 68.80 6.94
C ASP A 51 52.08 68.57 7.74
N ILE A 52 51.69 69.49 8.63
CA ILE A 52 50.40 69.44 9.36
C ILE A 52 49.24 69.57 8.37
N SER A 53 49.29 70.58 7.48
CA SER A 53 48.26 70.77 6.45
C SER A 53 48.15 69.55 5.52
N PHE A 54 49.26 68.86 5.24
CA PHE A 54 49.26 67.64 4.44
C PHE A 54 48.62 66.48 5.21
N SER A 55 48.97 66.27 6.48
CA SER A 55 48.43 65.18 7.31
C SER A 55 46.90 65.30 7.48
N ASP A 56 46.41 66.51 7.77
CA ASP A 56 44.99 66.78 7.93
C ASP A 56 44.23 66.58 6.61
N ALA A 57 44.76 67.13 5.53
CA ALA A 57 44.21 66.95 4.18
C ALA A 57 44.22 65.46 3.77
N ASN A 58 45.27 64.70 4.11
CA ASN A 58 45.36 63.28 3.76
C ASN A 58 44.30 62.43 4.47
N THR A 59 44.03 62.73 5.75
CA THR A 59 42.99 62.03 6.52
C THR A 59 41.60 62.30 5.93
N GLN A 60 41.30 63.55 5.62
CA GLN A 60 40.04 63.95 5.01
C GLN A 60 39.90 63.42 3.58
N TYR A 61 40.95 63.46 2.78
CA TYR A 61 40.96 62.92 1.41
C TYR A 61 40.68 61.41 1.40
N THR A 62 41.24 60.67 2.36
CA THR A 62 40.98 59.23 2.49
C THR A 62 39.49 58.95 2.74
N GLN A 63 38.82 59.76 3.57
CA GLN A 63 37.39 59.65 3.81
C GLN A 63 36.58 60.00 2.55
N VAL A 64 36.90 61.11 1.88
CA VAL A 64 36.24 61.55 0.64
C VAL A 64 36.39 60.50 -0.47
N SER A 65 37.58 59.92 -0.64
CA SER A 65 37.85 58.89 -1.63
C SER A 65 37.09 57.59 -1.33
N ALA A 66 37.04 57.15 -0.06
CA ALA A 66 36.27 55.98 0.35
C ALA A 66 34.75 56.17 0.15
N GLU A 67 34.22 57.36 0.48
CA GLU A 67 32.82 57.70 0.23
C GLU A 67 32.50 57.78 -1.26
N ALA A 68 33.43 58.28 -2.08
CA ALA A 68 33.28 58.33 -3.53
C ALA A 68 33.25 56.92 -4.15
N ASP A 69 34.14 56.02 -3.72
CA ASP A 69 34.15 54.62 -4.15
C ASP A 69 32.84 53.90 -3.75
N LYS A 70 32.35 54.10 -2.52
CA LYS A 70 31.07 53.55 -2.07
C LYS A 70 29.90 54.09 -2.89
N SER A 71 29.83 55.42 -3.04
CA SER A 71 28.78 56.10 -3.82
C SER A 71 28.76 55.61 -5.28
N PHE A 72 29.93 55.36 -5.85
CA PHE A 72 30.07 54.81 -7.19
C PHE A 72 29.51 53.39 -7.29
N VAL A 73 29.87 52.51 -6.37
CA VAL A 73 29.36 51.13 -6.33
C VAL A 73 27.84 51.12 -6.19
N ASP A 74 27.29 51.87 -5.22
CA ASP A 74 25.85 51.97 -4.99
C ASP A 74 25.11 52.47 -6.23
N PHE A 75 25.64 53.49 -6.91
CA PHE A 75 25.09 54.00 -8.17
C PHE A 75 25.10 52.94 -9.28
N THR A 76 26.24 52.27 -9.49
CA THR A 76 26.35 51.26 -10.56
C THR A 76 25.49 50.02 -10.31
N ASN A 77 25.27 49.64 -9.05
CA ASN A 77 24.40 48.52 -8.69
C ASN A 77 22.91 48.83 -8.90
N GLY A 78 22.51 50.10 -8.75
CA GLY A 78 21.14 50.56 -8.97
C GLY A 78 20.80 50.92 -10.43
N LEU A 79 21.77 50.79 -11.35
CA LEU A 79 21.61 51.20 -12.74
C LEU A 79 21.01 50.07 -13.59
N ASP A 80 19.98 50.39 -14.38
CA ASP A 80 19.46 49.48 -15.40
C ASP A 80 20.45 49.36 -16.56
N MET A 81 21.10 48.20 -16.66
CA MET A 81 22.14 47.91 -17.66
C MET A 81 21.60 47.35 -18.99
N THR A 82 20.29 47.42 -19.23
CA THR A 82 19.68 46.92 -20.47
C THR A 82 20.08 47.75 -21.70
N ASP A 83 20.18 49.07 -21.53
CA ASP A 83 20.82 50.01 -22.48
C ASP A 83 22.23 50.38 -21.99
N ILE A 84 23.22 49.68 -22.53
CA ILE A 84 24.63 49.81 -22.16
C ILE A 84 25.18 51.20 -22.53
N SER A 85 24.73 51.81 -23.63
CA SER A 85 25.22 53.12 -24.07
C SER A 85 24.70 54.23 -23.16
N GLN A 86 23.40 54.21 -22.86
CA GLN A 86 22.81 55.17 -21.93
C GLN A 86 23.40 55.02 -20.54
N SER A 87 23.54 53.77 -20.06
CA SER A 87 24.18 53.46 -18.79
C SER A 87 25.61 53.96 -18.73
N GLY A 88 26.38 53.78 -19.80
CA GLY A 88 27.76 54.24 -19.85
C GLY A 88 27.91 55.75 -19.81
N SER A 89 27.04 56.49 -20.49
CA SER A 89 26.95 57.95 -20.36
C SER A 89 26.61 58.37 -18.94
N ARG A 90 25.64 57.72 -18.30
CA ARG A 90 25.25 58.03 -16.91
C ARG A 90 26.36 57.75 -15.89
N ILE A 91 27.13 56.67 -16.09
CA ILE A 91 28.30 56.36 -15.25
C ILE A 91 29.38 57.43 -15.42
N ASN A 92 29.69 57.83 -16.67
CA ASN A 92 30.69 58.86 -16.93
C ASN A 92 30.26 60.23 -16.39
N GLU A 93 28.98 60.58 -16.52
CA GLU A 93 28.41 61.80 -15.96
C GLU A 93 28.52 61.80 -14.43
N PHE A 94 28.14 60.70 -13.77
CA PHE A 94 28.25 60.58 -12.31
C PHE A 94 29.69 60.76 -11.81
N VAL A 95 30.68 60.20 -12.51
CA VAL A 95 32.09 60.37 -12.14
C VAL A 95 32.58 61.80 -12.42
N ASN A 96 32.25 62.36 -13.59
CA ASN A 96 32.78 63.66 -14.03
C ASN A 96 32.10 64.87 -13.42
N VAL A 97 30.86 64.73 -12.97
CA VAL A 97 30.10 65.80 -12.33
C VAL A 97 30.08 65.54 -10.83
N ASN A 98 29.33 64.53 -10.38
CA ASN A 98 29.05 64.34 -8.95
C ASN A 98 30.31 64.04 -8.13
N LEU A 99 31.11 63.05 -8.54
CA LEU A 99 32.30 62.68 -7.77
C LEU A 99 33.41 63.73 -7.91
N ARG A 100 33.58 64.32 -9.09
CA ARG A 100 34.56 65.40 -9.30
C ARG A 100 34.24 66.63 -8.47
N ASP A 101 32.98 67.03 -8.35
CA ASP A 101 32.59 68.20 -7.57
C ASP A 101 32.81 67.98 -6.07
N LYS A 102 32.51 66.79 -5.54
CA LYS A 102 32.86 66.42 -4.15
C LYS A 102 34.35 66.55 -3.87
N HIS A 103 35.21 66.09 -4.78
CA HIS A 103 36.66 66.21 -4.61
C HIS A 103 37.16 67.66 -4.78
N LYS A 104 36.56 68.44 -5.67
CA LYS A 104 36.89 69.87 -5.84
C LYS A 104 36.55 70.68 -4.59
N GLU A 105 35.41 70.40 -3.96
CA GLU A 105 35.00 71.03 -2.70
C GLU A 105 36.06 70.77 -1.62
N PHE A 106 36.48 69.51 -1.46
CA PHE A 106 37.58 69.14 -0.56
C PHE A 106 38.88 69.91 -0.89
N ILE A 107 39.31 69.92 -2.15
CA ILE A 107 40.55 70.58 -2.58
C ILE A 107 40.51 72.09 -2.30
N SER A 108 39.35 72.73 -2.44
CA SER A 108 39.19 74.18 -2.21
C SER A 108 39.44 74.60 -0.76
N ASN A 109 39.25 73.67 0.19
CA ASN A 109 39.46 73.90 1.62
C ASN A 109 40.94 73.78 2.04
N ILE A 110 41.83 73.31 1.16
CA ILE A 110 43.28 73.20 1.44
C ILE A 110 43.94 74.57 1.25
N GLN A 111 44.44 75.17 2.34
CA GLN A 111 45.07 76.49 2.31
C GLN A 111 46.44 76.50 1.62
N ASP A 112 47.27 75.48 1.87
CA ASP A 112 48.62 75.39 1.29
C ASP A 112 48.60 75.03 -0.20
N LYS A 113 49.35 75.79 -1.01
CA LYS A 113 49.36 75.67 -2.48
C LYS A 113 49.97 74.35 -2.96
N GLU A 114 51.06 73.89 -2.36
CA GLU A 114 51.76 72.68 -2.78
C GLU A 114 50.99 71.42 -2.33
N VAL A 115 50.43 71.43 -1.12
CA VAL A 115 49.51 70.39 -0.64
C VAL A 115 48.27 70.31 -1.54
N ARG A 116 47.68 71.45 -1.91
CA ARG A 116 46.53 71.50 -2.83
C ARG A 116 46.87 70.89 -4.19
N LYS A 117 48.03 71.20 -4.75
CA LYS A 117 48.49 70.66 -6.04
C LYS A 117 48.71 69.14 -5.98
N HIS A 118 49.22 68.63 -4.86
CA HIS A 118 49.35 67.19 -4.63
C HIS A 118 47.98 66.48 -4.69
N PHE A 119 47.00 66.94 -3.89
CA PHE A 119 45.66 66.32 -3.86
C PHE A 119 44.85 66.54 -5.14
N GLN A 120 45.09 67.63 -5.89
CA GLN A 120 44.55 67.78 -7.25
C GLN A 120 45.04 66.67 -8.18
N THR A 121 46.32 66.31 -8.09
CA THR A 121 46.88 65.23 -8.91
C THR A 121 46.33 63.87 -8.49
N GLN A 122 46.21 63.63 -7.18
CA GLN A 122 45.64 62.40 -6.63
C GLN A 122 44.16 62.22 -7.02
N MET A 123 43.36 63.28 -6.94
CA MET A 123 41.95 63.28 -7.38
C MET A 123 41.81 62.84 -8.84
N GLU A 124 42.61 63.40 -9.74
CA GLU A 124 42.51 63.03 -11.16
C GLU A 124 42.88 61.55 -11.39
N GLN A 125 43.77 60.97 -10.58
CA GLN A 125 44.08 59.54 -10.63
C GLN A 125 42.91 58.68 -10.11
N ASP A 126 42.29 59.07 -9.00
CA ASP A 126 41.15 58.34 -8.41
C ASP A 126 39.92 58.40 -9.34
N LEU A 127 39.60 59.56 -9.90
CA LEU A 127 38.52 59.71 -10.89
C LEU A 127 38.77 58.87 -12.15
N ARG A 128 40.00 58.81 -12.66
CA ARG A 128 40.36 57.92 -13.78
C ARG A 128 40.19 56.45 -13.43
N THR A 129 40.53 56.07 -12.20
CA THR A 129 40.35 54.70 -11.70
C THR A 129 38.87 54.32 -11.65
N LEU A 130 38.02 55.24 -11.18
CA LEU A 130 36.57 55.08 -11.15
C LEU A 130 35.96 54.99 -12.57
N GLN A 131 36.41 55.83 -13.51
CA GLN A 131 36.04 55.73 -14.92
C GLN A 131 36.39 54.35 -15.50
N LYS A 132 37.61 53.84 -15.19
CA LYS A 132 38.03 52.50 -15.60
C LYS A 132 37.16 51.40 -14.99
N LYS A 133 36.78 51.51 -13.70
CA LYS A 133 35.82 50.59 -13.07
C LYS A 133 34.48 50.63 -13.83
N GLY A 134 33.98 51.83 -14.18
CA GLY A 134 32.74 52.01 -14.93
C GLY A 134 32.72 51.33 -16.30
N LEU A 135 33.83 51.45 -17.04
CA LEU A 135 34.01 50.74 -18.32
C LEU A 135 34.00 49.21 -18.13
N ASN A 136 34.57 48.70 -17.04
CA ASN A 136 34.53 47.25 -16.74
C ASN A 136 33.10 46.76 -16.46
N VAL A 137 32.29 47.53 -15.72
CA VAL A 137 30.88 47.17 -15.46
C VAL A 137 30.09 47.13 -16.77
N GLN A 138 30.26 48.12 -17.66
CA GLN A 138 29.64 48.12 -18.99
C GLN A 138 30.05 46.90 -19.82
N LYS A 139 31.34 46.56 -19.81
CA LYS A 139 31.87 45.39 -20.51
C LYS A 139 31.25 44.08 -19.98
N ALA A 140 31.10 43.94 -18.67
CA ALA A 140 30.48 42.76 -18.06
C ALA A 140 28.99 42.63 -18.41
N ALA A 141 28.25 43.74 -18.37
CA ALA A 141 26.83 43.77 -18.77
C ALA A 141 26.64 43.39 -20.25
N MET A 142 27.51 43.89 -21.12
CA MET A 142 27.53 43.55 -22.55
C MET A 142 27.75 42.06 -22.79
N ILE A 143 28.72 41.46 -22.08
CA ILE A 143 28.98 40.03 -22.18
C ILE A 143 27.76 39.21 -21.76
N LYS A 144 27.13 39.56 -20.64
CA LYS A 144 25.95 38.86 -20.13
C LYS A 144 24.75 38.98 -21.08
N LYS A 145 24.53 40.16 -21.66
CA LYS A 145 23.47 40.39 -22.66
C LYS A 145 23.68 39.51 -23.88
N VAL A 146 24.93 39.41 -24.35
CA VAL A 146 25.32 38.54 -25.45
C VAL A 146 25.09 37.05 -25.11
N ASP A 147 25.45 36.59 -23.90
CA ASP A 147 25.20 35.20 -23.48
C ASP A 147 23.69 34.85 -23.54
N VAL A 148 22.83 35.77 -23.09
CA VAL A 148 21.36 35.59 -23.14
C VAL A 148 20.85 35.58 -24.58
N ASP A 149 21.29 36.53 -25.42
CA ASP A 149 20.88 36.65 -26.82
C ASP A 149 21.21 35.37 -27.62
N VAL A 150 22.44 34.86 -27.45
CA VAL A 150 22.88 33.59 -28.04
C VAL A 150 22.00 32.43 -27.59
N THR A 151 21.67 32.34 -26.30
CA THR A 151 20.81 31.27 -25.77
C THR A 151 19.39 31.36 -26.33
N VAL A 152 18.81 32.56 -26.43
CA VAL A 152 17.48 32.77 -27.01
C VAL A 152 17.46 32.43 -28.49
N ALA A 153 18.45 32.89 -29.25
CA ALA A 153 18.58 32.56 -30.67
C ALA A 153 18.72 31.04 -30.88
N GLN A 154 19.57 30.38 -30.08
CA GLN A 154 19.77 28.93 -30.11
C GLN A 154 18.46 28.16 -29.84
N ASN A 155 17.70 28.55 -28.82
CA ASN A 155 16.42 27.90 -28.49
C ASN A 155 15.38 28.09 -29.60
N ASN A 156 15.27 29.30 -30.16
CA ASN A 156 14.36 29.57 -31.28
C ASN A 156 14.70 28.73 -32.53
N LEU A 157 15.99 28.51 -32.76
CA LEU A 157 16.51 27.70 -33.84
C LEU A 157 16.34 26.19 -33.57
N ALA A 158 16.49 25.74 -32.31
CA ALA A 158 16.18 24.38 -31.90
C ALA A 158 14.70 24.02 -32.13
N GLU A 159 13.77 24.94 -31.83
CA GLU A 159 12.35 24.76 -32.13
C GLU A 159 12.08 24.54 -33.63
N LYS A 160 12.82 25.23 -34.51
CA LYS A 160 12.72 24.97 -35.95
C LYS A 160 13.14 23.54 -36.32
N LEU A 161 14.13 22.97 -35.63
CA LEU A 161 14.58 21.60 -35.87
C LEU A 161 13.61 20.55 -35.33
N ARG A 162 12.89 20.86 -34.25
CA ARG A 162 11.79 20.02 -33.74
C ARG A 162 10.65 19.90 -34.74
N LEU A 163 10.37 20.97 -35.48
CA LEU A 163 9.36 21.00 -36.54
C LEU A 163 9.86 20.33 -37.84
N ASP A 164 11.07 20.67 -38.29
CA ASP A 164 11.70 20.07 -39.47
C ASP A 164 13.16 19.68 -39.18
N SER A 165 13.43 18.38 -39.11
CA SER A 165 14.75 17.81 -38.82
C SER A 165 15.57 17.49 -40.08
N SER A 166 15.15 17.95 -41.26
CA SER A 166 15.85 17.74 -42.52
C SER A 166 17.30 18.24 -42.48
N ASN A 167 18.19 17.60 -43.24
CA ASN A 167 19.60 18.01 -43.32
C ASN A 167 19.73 19.44 -43.90
N GLU A 168 18.84 19.84 -44.80
CA GLU A 168 18.79 21.20 -45.35
C GLU A 168 18.45 22.23 -44.27
N ASN A 169 17.37 22.02 -43.51
CA ASN A 169 16.98 22.92 -42.44
C ASN A 169 18.05 22.97 -41.33
N TYR A 170 18.68 21.84 -41.00
CA TYR A 170 19.80 21.79 -40.07
C TYR A 170 20.98 22.65 -40.51
N ASN A 171 21.43 22.50 -41.75
CA ASN A 171 22.55 23.28 -42.28
C ASN A 171 22.21 24.78 -42.31
N ASN A 172 20.99 25.14 -42.70
CA ASN A 172 20.50 26.51 -42.67
C ASN A 172 20.47 27.09 -41.24
N THR A 173 20.00 26.30 -40.27
CA THR A 173 19.92 26.68 -38.86
C THR A 173 21.31 26.90 -38.27
N ILE A 174 22.28 26.03 -38.57
CA ILE A 174 23.69 26.20 -38.17
C ILE A 174 24.28 27.47 -38.80
N ALA A 175 24.02 27.72 -40.08
CA ALA A 175 24.51 28.91 -40.78
C ALA A 175 23.93 30.21 -40.19
N LEU A 176 22.62 30.23 -39.90
CA LEU A 176 21.96 31.37 -39.24
C LEU A 176 22.57 31.65 -37.86
N MET A 177 22.79 30.60 -37.07
CA MET A 177 23.40 30.73 -35.75
C MET A 177 24.85 31.22 -35.84
N ALA A 178 25.61 30.72 -36.81
CA ALA A 178 26.98 31.15 -37.03
C ALA A 178 27.07 32.62 -37.46
N ASN A 179 26.20 33.07 -38.36
CA ASN A 179 26.10 34.46 -38.78
C ASN A 179 25.73 35.38 -37.61
N HIS A 180 24.76 34.95 -36.79
CA HIS A 180 24.39 35.67 -35.58
C HIS A 180 25.59 35.80 -34.63
N ILE A 181 26.25 34.70 -34.27
CA ILE A 181 27.42 34.72 -33.38
C ILE A 181 28.57 35.57 -33.94
N ASN A 182 28.83 35.48 -35.24
CA ASN A 182 29.89 36.24 -35.90
C ASN A 182 29.62 37.75 -35.87
N SER A 183 28.37 38.18 -35.86
CA SER A 183 27.98 39.58 -35.72
C SER A 183 28.16 40.14 -34.30
N LEU A 184 28.31 39.28 -33.29
CA LEU A 184 28.38 39.71 -31.89
C LEU A 184 29.70 40.43 -31.58
N PRO A 185 29.66 41.51 -30.79
CA PRO A 185 30.85 42.28 -30.41
C PRO A 185 31.63 41.63 -29.24
N VAL A 186 32.08 40.39 -29.41
CA VAL A 186 32.88 39.63 -28.41
C VAL A 186 34.18 39.08 -29.00
N SER A 187 35.10 38.60 -28.15
CA SER A 187 36.37 38.04 -28.58
C SER A 187 36.20 36.80 -29.46
N LEU A 188 37.18 36.54 -30.34
CA LEU A 188 37.16 35.37 -31.23
C LEU A 188 37.07 34.05 -30.45
N GLU A 189 37.78 33.94 -29.33
CA GLU A 189 37.72 32.78 -28.43
C GLU A 189 36.30 32.54 -27.92
N LYS A 190 35.59 33.58 -27.46
CA LYS A 190 34.22 33.46 -26.97
C LYS A 190 33.22 33.16 -28.10
N LYS A 191 33.43 33.71 -29.31
CA LYS A 191 32.66 33.32 -30.50
C LYS A 191 32.81 31.84 -30.81
N GLN A 192 34.03 31.31 -30.79
CA GLN A 192 34.28 29.90 -31.03
C GLN A 192 33.61 29.02 -29.96
N GLY A 193 33.66 29.44 -28.69
CA GLY A 193 32.94 28.77 -27.60
C GLY A 193 31.43 28.69 -27.86
N PHE A 194 30.79 29.81 -28.23
CA PHE A 194 29.37 29.82 -28.60
C PHE A 194 29.05 28.97 -29.82
N LEU A 195 29.92 29.00 -30.86
CA LEU A 195 29.72 28.19 -32.07
C LEU A 195 29.76 26.69 -31.76
N ASN A 196 30.72 26.27 -30.94
CA ASN A 196 30.84 24.88 -30.52
C ASN A 196 29.60 24.43 -29.73
N GLU A 197 29.16 25.22 -28.75
CA GLU A 197 27.96 24.91 -27.96
C GLU A 197 26.68 24.92 -28.81
N ALA A 198 26.55 25.90 -29.71
CA ALA A 198 25.45 25.99 -30.66
C ALA A 198 25.37 24.73 -31.54
N ARG A 199 26.49 24.32 -32.15
CA ARG A 199 26.57 23.11 -32.97
C ARG A 199 26.17 21.88 -32.16
N ARG A 200 26.68 21.75 -30.93
CA ARG A 200 26.39 20.63 -30.02
C ARG A 200 24.90 20.50 -29.72
N VAL A 201 24.26 21.56 -29.23
CA VAL A 201 22.83 21.56 -28.86
C VAL A 201 21.93 21.35 -30.08
N LEU A 202 22.15 22.09 -31.18
CA LEU A 202 21.32 21.97 -32.38
C LEU A 202 21.45 20.57 -33.01
N SER A 203 22.64 19.96 -32.93
CA SER A 203 22.84 18.57 -33.36
C SER A 203 22.08 17.58 -32.49
N ARG A 204 22.12 17.74 -31.16
CA ARG A 204 21.34 16.90 -30.23
C ARG A 204 19.84 16.98 -30.53
N GLU A 205 19.30 18.19 -30.70
CA GLU A 205 17.86 18.39 -30.96
C GLU A 205 17.41 17.77 -32.28
N LYS A 206 18.22 17.86 -33.33
CA LYS A 206 17.98 17.15 -34.58
C LYS A 206 17.95 15.63 -34.36
N ILE A 207 18.94 15.07 -33.68
CA ILE A 207 19.01 13.61 -33.45
C ILE A 207 17.86 13.12 -32.57
N ILE A 208 17.44 13.87 -31.54
CA ILE A 208 16.25 13.56 -30.73
C ILE A 208 15.01 13.48 -31.63
N THR A 209 14.83 14.47 -32.50
CA THR A 209 13.68 14.54 -33.41
C THR A 209 13.70 13.41 -34.45
N GLU A 210 14.86 13.11 -35.02
CA GLU A 210 15.04 12.01 -35.98
C GLU A 210 14.78 10.64 -35.33
N TYR A 211 15.27 10.43 -34.11
CA TYR A 211 15.00 9.21 -33.35
C TYR A 211 13.50 9.04 -33.09
N GLY A 212 12.81 10.12 -32.70
CA GLY A 212 11.36 10.08 -32.50
C GLY A 212 10.56 9.78 -33.78
N LYS A 213 11.10 10.09 -34.97
CA LYS A 213 10.49 9.79 -36.27
C LYS A 213 10.76 8.37 -36.74
N ASP A 214 12.01 7.93 -36.67
CA ASP A 214 12.45 6.59 -37.07
C ASP A 214 13.64 6.10 -36.23
N PRO A 215 13.36 5.36 -35.13
CA PRO A 215 14.41 4.78 -34.29
C PRO A 215 15.33 3.80 -35.06
N ASN A 216 14.84 3.18 -36.14
CA ASN A 216 15.62 2.17 -36.88
C ASN A 216 16.82 2.76 -37.61
N LYS A 217 16.82 4.07 -37.89
CA LYS A 217 17.99 4.79 -38.39
C LYS A 217 19.23 4.62 -37.49
N PHE A 218 19.01 4.33 -36.21
CA PHE A 218 20.06 4.12 -35.21
C PHE A 218 20.24 2.64 -34.83
N ALA A 219 19.58 1.69 -35.50
CA ALA A 219 19.57 0.28 -35.14
C ALA A 219 20.97 -0.35 -35.03
N ASN A 220 21.91 0.06 -35.90
CA ASN A 220 23.30 -0.44 -35.86
C ASN A 220 24.07 -0.04 -34.59
N TYR A 221 23.57 0.95 -33.82
CA TYR A 221 24.15 1.40 -32.56
C TYR A 221 23.38 0.92 -31.35
N LEU A 222 22.33 0.12 -31.56
CA LEU A 222 21.49 -0.41 -30.50
C LEU A 222 21.61 -1.94 -30.50
N SER A 223 21.68 -2.51 -29.31
CA SER A 223 21.61 -3.95 -29.08
C SER A 223 20.38 -4.26 -28.25
N ILE A 224 19.72 -5.39 -28.56
CA ILE A 224 18.63 -5.92 -27.75
C ILE A 224 19.20 -7.05 -26.91
N SER A 225 18.98 -6.98 -25.60
CA SER A 225 19.33 -8.05 -24.67
C SER A 225 18.10 -8.49 -23.88
N ILE A 226 18.01 -9.78 -23.58
CA ILE A 226 16.95 -10.31 -22.72
C ILE A 226 17.51 -10.38 -21.29
N LYS A 227 16.97 -9.57 -20.38
CA LYS A 227 17.34 -9.61 -18.96
C LYS A 227 16.46 -10.58 -18.20
N LYS A 228 17.09 -11.40 -17.35
CA LYS A 228 16.43 -12.34 -16.43
C LYS A 228 15.46 -13.33 -17.11
N PRO A 229 15.82 -13.97 -18.24
CA PRO A 229 15.03 -15.10 -18.71
C PRO A 229 15.10 -16.23 -17.68
N SER A 230 13.98 -16.91 -17.47
CA SER A 230 13.91 -18.10 -16.62
C SER A 230 13.15 -19.21 -17.34
N LYS A 231 13.27 -20.43 -16.81
CA LYS A 231 12.41 -21.52 -17.25
C LYS A 231 10.99 -21.27 -16.73
N PRO A 232 9.94 -21.45 -17.53
CA PRO A 232 8.57 -21.37 -17.04
C PRO A 232 8.32 -22.48 -16.02
N ASP A 233 7.65 -22.15 -14.91
CA ASP A 233 7.18 -23.12 -13.92
C ASP A 233 6.16 -24.09 -14.52
N ASP A 234 5.36 -23.60 -15.47
CA ASP A 234 4.39 -24.38 -16.22
C ASP A 234 4.44 -24.01 -17.71
N PRO A 235 4.99 -24.88 -18.59
CA PRO A 235 5.08 -24.60 -20.02
C PRO A 235 3.72 -24.60 -20.72
N THR A 236 2.65 -25.02 -20.04
CA THR A 236 1.27 -24.93 -20.53
C THR A 236 0.58 -23.65 -20.08
N SER A 237 1.16 -22.81 -19.21
CA SER A 237 0.56 -21.55 -18.77
C SER A 237 1.02 -20.36 -19.61
N ILE A 238 0.08 -19.59 -20.16
CA ILE A 238 0.39 -18.35 -20.89
C ILE A 238 1.07 -17.37 -19.93
N SER A 239 0.57 -17.24 -18.69
CA SER A 239 1.20 -16.35 -17.71
C SER A 239 2.60 -16.80 -17.30
N SER A 240 2.82 -18.09 -17.07
CA SER A 240 4.15 -18.59 -16.69
C SER A 240 5.16 -18.38 -17.82
N LEU A 241 4.77 -18.63 -19.08
CA LEU A 241 5.61 -18.32 -20.23
C LEU A 241 5.89 -16.82 -20.34
N ALA A 242 4.88 -15.97 -20.17
CA ALA A 242 5.03 -14.53 -20.23
C ALA A 242 6.03 -14.03 -19.16
N ASP A 243 5.88 -14.47 -17.92
CA ASP A 243 6.74 -14.07 -16.80
C ASP A 243 8.18 -14.57 -16.98
N SER A 244 8.36 -15.79 -17.49
CA SER A 244 9.67 -16.40 -17.71
C SER A 244 10.46 -15.84 -18.90
N SER A 245 9.81 -15.04 -19.76
CA SER A 245 10.40 -14.55 -21.02
C SER A 245 11.56 -13.58 -20.83
N GLY A 246 11.73 -12.98 -19.65
CA GLY A 246 12.69 -11.91 -19.40
C GLY A 246 12.33 -10.59 -20.09
N ASP A 247 12.96 -9.49 -19.68
CA ASP A 247 12.74 -8.16 -20.25
C ASP A 247 13.60 -7.93 -21.48
N ASN A 248 12.98 -7.58 -22.62
CA ASN A 248 13.72 -7.03 -23.76
C ASN A 248 14.19 -5.62 -23.40
N VAL A 249 15.50 -5.46 -23.24
CA VAL A 249 16.14 -4.20 -22.89
C VAL A 249 17.04 -3.76 -24.03
N LEU A 250 16.77 -2.58 -24.56
CA LEU A 250 17.65 -1.87 -25.48
C LEU A 250 18.87 -1.37 -24.71
N SER A 251 20.04 -1.56 -25.29
CA SER A 251 21.33 -1.01 -24.83
C SER A 251 22.07 -0.35 -25.99
N VAL A 252 22.93 0.63 -25.69
CA VAL A 252 23.82 1.22 -26.68
C VAL A 252 24.98 0.27 -26.94
N ALA A 253 25.29 0.02 -28.21
CA ALA A 253 26.42 -0.80 -28.64
C ALA A 253 27.76 -0.24 -28.13
N ASP A 254 28.78 -1.10 -28.04
CA ASP A 254 30.11 -0.67 -27.58
C ASP A 254 30.79 0.27 -28.59
N ASP A 255 30.61 0.03 -29.89
CA ASP A 255 31.08 0.91 -30.96
C ASP A 255 29.95 1.76 -31.54
N ILE A 256 30.08 3.08 -31.41
CA ILE A 256 29.19 4.09 -32.00
C ILE A 256 29.96 5.16 -32.79
N SER A 257 31.21 4.85 -33.15
CA SER A 257 32.11 5.77 -33.85
C SER A 257 31.72 6.01 -35.32
N GLY A 258 30.92 5.10 -35.90
CA GLY A 258 30.45 5.19 -37.28
C GLY A 258 29.60 6.43 -37.60
N SER A 259 29.43 6.70 -38.90
CA SER A 259 28.57 7.75 -39.46
C SER A 259 27.26 7.16 -39.98
N ILE A 260 26.14 7.87 -39.81
CA ILE A 260 24.81 7.52 -40.35
C ILE A 260 24.34 8.44 -41.48
N ASN A 261 25.26 9.01 -42.27
CA ASN A 261 24.95 10.00 -43.31
C ASN A 261 24.08 11.16 -42.79
N ASP A 262 24.24 11.52 -41.51
CA ASP A 262 23.55 12.63 -40.86
C ASP A 262 24.62 13.61 -40.33
N PRO A 263 24.66 14.86 -40.84
CA PRO A 263 25.66 15.84 -40.44
C PRO A 263 25.57 16.22 -38.96
N ALA A 264 24.38 16.14 -38.35
CA ALA A 264 24.22 16.40 -36.92
C ALA A 264 24.90 15.31 -36.08
N TRP A 265 24.81 14.05 -36.50
CA TRP A 265 25.49 12.94 -35.82
C TRP A 265 27.01 13.13 -35.81
N ASN A 266 27.56 13.58 -36.95
CA ASN A 266 28.99 13.81 -37.11
C ASN A 266 29.53 14.98 -36.27
N ASN A 267 28.67 15.92 -35.87
CA ASN A 267 29.04 17.05 -35.02
C ASN A 267 28.98 16.75 -33.52
N LEU A 268 28.51 15.57 -33.13
CA LEU A 268 28.57 15.07 -31.76
C LEU A 268 29.78 14.15 -31.60
N ASP A 269 30.51 14.29 -30.50
CA ASP A 269 31.57 13.35 -30.15
C ASP A 269 30.99 12.00 -29.66
N THR A 270 31.85 10.99 -29.54
CA THR A 270 31.44 9.63 -29.13
C THR A 270 30.80 9.60 -27.74
N ILE A 271 31.24 10.42 -26.79
CA ILE A 271 30.67 10.45 -25.44
C ILE A 271 29.26 11.02 -25.49
N GLU A 272 29.06 12.10 -26.25
CA GLU A 272 27.77 12.75 -26.41
C GLU A 272 26.77 11.89 -27.16
N ARG A 273 27.21 11.22 -28.22
CA ARG A 273 26.41 10.22 -28.95
C ARG A 273 25.91 9.13 -28.02
N ARG A 274 26.79 8.59 -27.18
CA ARG A 274 26.44 7.53 -26.20
C ARG A 274 25.40 8.03 -25.22
N GLN A 275 25.67 9.14 -24.54
CA GLN A 275 24.76 9.70 -23.54
C GLN A 275 23.39 10.05 -24.15
N LEU A 276 23.35 10.53 -25.39
CA LEU A 276 22.11 10.83 -26.09
C LEU A 276 21.30 9.57 -26.39
N LEU A 277 21.92 8.55 -26.97
CA LEU A 277 21.24 7.28 -27.24
C LEU A 277 20.79 6.61 -25.94
N GLU A 278 21.60 6.61 -24.88
CA GLU A 278 21.22 6.10 -23.56
C GLU A 278 19.98 6.80 -23.01
N HIS A 279 19.92 8.13 -23.12
CA HIS A 279 18.75 8.90 -22.71
C HIS A 279 17.48 8.50 -23.48
N LEU A 280 17.60 8.35 -24.81
CA LEU A 280 16.48 8.00 -25.69
C LEU A 280 15.99 6.56 -25.44
N ILE A 281 16.89 5.57 -25.41
CA ILE A 281 16.51 4.17 -25.17
C ILE A 281 15.97 3.93 -23.75
N ASN A 282 16.38 4.73 -22.76
CA ASN A 282 15.80 4.64 -21.42
C ASN A 282 14.31 5.00 -21.44
N GLY A 283 13.91 5.97 -22.28
CA GLY A 283 12.50 6.26 -22.55
C GLY A 283 11.76 5.07 -23.17
N ASP A 284 12.34 4.46 -24.20
CA ASP A 284 11.76 3.30 -24.88
C ASP A 284 11.67 2.07 -23.97
N ASN A 285 12.71 1.79 -23.18
CA ASN A 285 12.72 0.71 -22.20
C ASN A 285 11.63 0.91 -21.14
N ALA A 286 11.43 2.13 -20.64
CA ALA A 286 10.37 2.44 -19.70
C ALA A 286 8.97 2.25 -20.32
N TYR A 287 8.78 2.70 -21.56
CA TYR A 287 7.54 2.49 -22.31
C TYR A 287 7.25 1.00 -22.56
N ASN A 288 8.24 0.24 -23.03
CA ASN A 288 8.12 -1.19 -23.30
C ASN A 288 7.84 -2.00 -22.03
N SER A 289 8.49 -1.66 -20.90
CA SER A 289 8.21 -2.29 -19.61
C SER A 289 6.76 -2.07 -19.16
N LYS A 290 6.24 -0.83 -19.30
CA LYS A 290 4.84 -0.52 -18.98
C LYS A 290 3.88 -1.29 -19.90
N LEU A 291 4.15 -1.33 -21.20
CA LEU A 291 3.34 -2.08 -22.15
C LEU A 291 3.32 -3.58 -21.83
N ARG A 292 4.48 -4.16 -21.54
CA ARG A 292 4.62 -5.57 -21.14
C ARG A 292 3.84 -5.88 -19.87
N SER A 293 3.85 -4.99 -18.88
CA SER A 293 3.06 -5.14 -17.65
C SER A 293 1.54 -5.22 -17.93
N ILE A 294 1.05 -4.38 -18.84
CA ILE A 294 -0.36 -4.40 -19.28
C ILE A 294 -0.67 -5.72 -19.98
N ILE A 295 0.17 -6.15 -20.91
CA ILE A 295 -0.03 -7.40 -21.66
C ILE A 295 0.05 -8.61 -20.73
N SER A 296 1.03 -8.67 -19.81
CA SER A 296 1.16 -9.75 -18.82
C SER A 296 -0.10 -9.87 -17.95
N THR A 297 -0.63 -8.75 -17.46
CA THR A 297 -1.88 -8.74 -16.67
C THR A 297 -3.05 -9.30 -17.48
N LYS A 298 -3.20 -8.87 -18.75
CA LYS A 298 -4.25 -9.36 -19.64
C LYS A 298 -4.05 -10.85 -19.96
N ALA A 299 -2.82 -11.29 -20.20
CA ALA A 299 -2.46 -12.69 -20.46
C ALA A 299 -2.79 -13.58 -19.26
N ARG A 300 -2.52 -13.12 -18.04
CA ARG A 300 -2.87 -13.82 -16.80
C ARG A 300 -4.39 -14.01 -16.64
N ASN A 301 -5.18 -12.97 -16.93
CA ASN A 301 -6.64 -13.07 -16.85
C ASN A 301 -7.20 -14.05 -17.90
N ILE A 302 -6.69 -13.99 -19.13
CA ILE A 302 -7.05 -14.92 -20.20
C ILE A 302 -6.65 -16.36 -19.80
N ASP A 303 -5.43 -16.56 -19.30
CA ASP A 303 -4.94 -17.88 -18.88
C ASP A 303 -5.82 -18.48 -17.79
N VAL A 304 -6.22 -17.68 -16.78
CA VAL A 304 -7.12 -18.11 -15.70
C VAL A 304 -8.49 -18.52 -16.25
N ALA A 305 -9.08 -17.73 -17.15
CA ALA A 305 -10.37 -18.06 -17.75
C ALA A 305 -10.30 -19.36 -18.56
N LEU A 306 -9.30 -19.50 -19.42
CA LEU A 306 -9.11 -20.67 -20.27
C LEU A 306 -8.78 -21.94 -19.46
N ASN A 307 -8.01 -21.83 -18.37
CA ASN A 307 -7.75 -22.96 -17.45
C ASN A 307 -9.00 -23.41 -16.67
N GLN A 308 -10.01 -22.55 -16.58
CA GLN A 308 -11.33 -22.89 -16.03
C GLN A 308 -12.30 -23.40 -17.12
N GLY A 309 -11.86 -23.45 -18.38
CA GLY A 309 -12.69 -23.80 -19.52
C GLY A 309 -13.70 -22.73 -19.92
N ARG A 310 -13.47 -21.47 -19.52
CA ARG A 310 -14.31 -20.33 -19.91
C ARG A 310 -13.68 -19.62 -21.10
N LYS A 311 -14.41 -19.49 -22.20
CA LYS A 311 -13.96 -18.76 -23.39
C LYS A 311 -14.23 -17.26 -23.23
N PRO A 312 -13.19 -16.40 -23.20
CA PRO A 312 -13.35 -14.97 -23.38
C PRO A 312 -13.97 -14.65 -24.75
N LYS A 313 -14.41 -13.41 -24.98
CA LYS A 313 -14.76 -13.01 -26.35
C LYS A 313 -13.48 -12.89 -27.19
N GLU A 314 -13.57 -13.11 -28.51
CA GLU A 314 -12.39 -13.01 -29.39
C GLU A 314 -11.71 -11.63 -29.32
N GLU A 315 -12.51 -10.56 -29.21
CA GLU A 315 -12.05 -9.18 -29.03
C GLU A 315 -11.33 -8.93 -27.69
N GLU A 316 -11.53 -9.79 -26.69
CA GLU A 316 -10.84 -9.74 -25.40
C GLU A 316 -9.48 -10.45 -25.45
N LEU A 317 -9.17 -11.20 -26.50
CA LEU A 317 -7.88 -11.87 -26.66
C LEU A 317 -6.74 -10.87 -26.92
N ILE A 318 -5.51 -11.29 -26.64
CA ILE A 318 -4.32 -10.51 -27.01
C ILE A 318 -3.97 -10.84 -28.47
N THR A 319 -3.76 -9.80 -29.28
CA THR A 319 -3.39 -9.95 -30.68
C THR A 319 -1.93 -10.40 -30.82
N LEU A 320 -1.60 -11.03 -31.96
CA LEU A 320 -0.20 -11.37 -32.26
C LEU A 320 0.69 -10.12 -32.26
N ALA A 321 0.20 -9.00 -32.80
CA ALA A 321 0.94 -7.75 -32.84
C ALA A 321 1.29 -7.23 -31.43
N ASP A 322 0.34 -7.29 -30.49
CA ASP A 322 0.58 -6.88 -29.10
C ASP A 322 1.58 -7.82 -28.42
N TYR A 323 1.43 -9.13 -28.58
CA TYR A 323 2.40 -10.09 -28.03
C TYR A 323 3.82 -9.88 -28.59
N MET A 324 3.94 -9.67 -29.90
CA MET A 324 5.24 -9.38 -30.53
C MET A 324 5.82 -8.07 -30.03
N LYS A 325 5.00 -7.05 -29.81
CA LYS A 325 5.44 -5.75 -29.27
C LYS A 325 5.91 -5.87 -27.81
N GLY A 326 5.26 -6.70 -27.00
CA GLY A 326 5.61 -6.89 -25.59
C GLY A 326 6.79 -7.84 -25.33
N TYR A 327 6.95 -8.87 -26.16
CA TYR A 327 7.86 -10.01 -25.90
C TYR A 327 8.84 -10.30 -27.04
N GLY A 328 8.75 -9.60 -28.17
CA GLY A 328 9.55 -9.88 -29.37
C GLY A 328 8.89 -10.93 -30.28
N ALA A 329 9.43 -11.10 -31.48
CA ALA A 329 8.80 -11.90 -32.55
C ALA A 329 8.59 -13.37 -32.17
N GLU A 330 9.66 -14.07 -31.79
CA GLU A 330 9.61 -15.51 -31.49
C GLU A 330 8.73 -15.81 -30.28
N ARG A 331 8.99 -15.12 -29.16
CA ARG A 331 8.25 -15.36 -27.91
C ARG A 331 6.81 -14.87 -27.97
N GLY A 332 6.58 -13.76 -28.65
CA GLY A 332 5.23 -13.26 -28.91
C GLY A 332 4.40 -14.22 -29.75
N ARG A 333 5.02 -14.88 -30.75
CA ARG A 333 4.36 -15.93 -31.53
C ARG A 333 4.00 -17.15 -30.67
N GLU A 334 4.93 -17.61 -29.84
CA GLU A 334 4.70 -18.75 -28.95
C GLU A 334 3.53 -18.50 -27.96
N LEU A 335 3.48 -17.30 -27.36
CA LEU A 335 2.38 -16.90 -26.47
C LEU A 335 1.05 -16.84 -27.21
N PHE A 336 1.04 -16.29 -28.42
CA PHE A 336 -0.16 -16.23 -29.26
C PHE A 336 -0.66 -17.63 -29.63
N ASP A 337 0.22 -18.51 -30.13
CA ASP A 337 -0.15 -19.85 -30.54
C ASP A 337 -0.66 -20.68 -29.34
N LEU A 338 -0.05 -20.53 -28.14
CA LEU A 338 -0.57 -21.16 -26.93
C LEU A 338 -1.95 -20.61 -26.54
N GLN A 339 -2.15 -19.30 -26.63
CA GLN A 339 -3.45 -18.68 -26.33
C GLN A 339 -4.56 -19.22 -27.24
N GLN A 340 -4.31 -19.30 -28.55
CA GLN A 340 -5.27 -19.85 -29.52
C GLN A 340 -5.56 -21.32 -29.23
N PHE A 341 -4.52 -22.11 -29.00
CA PHE A 341 -4.67 -23.51 -28.65
C PHE A 341 -5.51 -23.70 -27.38
N LYS A 342 -5.27 -22.91 -26.33
CA LYS A 342 -6.09 -22.94 -25.11
C LYS A 342 -7.52 -22.51 -25.35
N PHE A 343 -7.73 -21.51 -26.19
CA PHE A 343 -9.04 -21.01 -26.57
C PHE A 343 -9.88 -22.11 -27.22
N ASP A 344 -9.30 -22.83 -28.17
CA ASP A 344 -9.97 -23.95 -28.86
C ASP A 344 -10.32 -25.08 -27.88
N MET A 345 -9.44 -25.36 -26.92
CA MET A 345 -9.58 -26.48 -25.98
C MET A 345 -10.44 -26.18 -24.74
N ALA A 346 -10.86 -24.93 -24.54
CA ALA A 346 -11.55 -24.50 -23.32
C ALA A 346 -12.83 -25.32 -23.01
N ASP A 347 -13.61 -25.71 -24.02
CA ASP A 347 -14.84 -26.50 -23.80
C ASP A 347 -14.52 -27.87 -23.22
N ALA A 348 -13.48 -28.53 -23.73
CA ALA A 348 -13.05 -29.83 -23.23
C ALA A 348 -12.44 -29.72 -21.82
N VAL A 349 -11.72 -28.63 -21.53
CA VAL A 349 -11.28 -28.30 -20.18
C VAL A 349 -12.48 -28.13 -19.24
N SER A 350 -13.53 -27.41 -19.65
CA SER A 350 -14.74 -27.25 -18.84
C SER A 350 -15.41 -28.60 -18.53
N HIS A 351 -15.40 -29.51 -19.51
CA HIS A 351 -16.05 -30.81 -19.39
C HIS A 351 -15.28 -31.75 -18.48
N ILE A 352 -13.95 -31.88 -18.68
CA ILE A 352 -13.14 -32.79 -17.88
C ILE A 352 -13.09 -32.37 -16.41
N ARG A 353 -13.16 -31.06 -16.11
CA ARG A 353 -13.18 -30.55 -14.72
C ARG A 353 -14.35 -31.09 -13.88
N LEU A 354 -15.43 -31.52 -14.52
CA LEU A 354 -16.64 -32.05 -13.88
C LEU A 354 -16.70 -33.58 -13.92
N MET A 355 -15.78 -34.27 -14.59
CA MET A 355 -15.82 -35.72 -14.70
C MET A 355 -15.38 -36.40 -13.38
N PRO A 356 -16.07 -37.47 -12.96
CA PRO A 356 -15.54 -38.42 -11.99
C PRO A 356 -14.19 -39.01 -12.46
N GLU A 357 -13.37 -39.51 -11.53
CA GLU A 357 -12.03 -40.04 -11.85
C GLU A 357 -12.04 -41.12 -12.95
N THR A 358 -13.07 -41.98 -12.98
CA THR A 358 -13.18 -43.05 -13.97
C THR A 358 -13.40 -42.52 -15.37
N GLU A 359 -14.36 -41.59 -15.53
CA GLU A 359 -14.67 -40.96 -16.81
C GLU A 359 -13.49 -40.11 -17.33
N ALA A 360 -12.83 -39.37 -16.43
CA ALA A 360 -11.66 -38.57 -16.78
C ALA A 360 -10.49 -39.44 -17.27
N LYS A 361 -10.24 -40.60 -16.63
CA LYS A 361 -9.21 -41.55 -17.06
C LYS A 361 -9.50 -42.09 -18.46
N GLU A 362 -10.73 -42.47 -18.75
CA GLU A 362 -11.13 -42.93 -20.10
C GLU A 362 -10.99 -41.81 -21.15
N PHE A 363 -11.39 -40.58 -20.80
CA PHE A 363 -11.25 -39.43 -21.68
C PHE A 363 -9.78 -39.12 -22.00
N LEU A 364 -8.91 -39.10 -20.98
CA LEU A 364 -7.47 -38.87 -21.13
C LEU A 364 -6.79 -40.00 -21.91
N HIS A 365 -7.24 -41.26 -21.74
CA HIS A 365 -6.69 -42.39 -22.47
C HIS A 365 -6.92 -42.25 -23.98
N LYS A 366 -8.12 -41.84 -24.41
CA LYS A 366 -8.42 -41.56 -25.83
C LYS A 366 -7.50 -40.49 -26.42
N VAL A 367 -7.17 -39.46 -25.64
CA VAL A 367 -6.23 -38.40 -26.07
C VAL A 367 -4.81 -38.95 -26.21
N ALA A 368 -4.37 -39.80 -25.27
CA ALA A 368 -3.06 -40.43 -25.29
C ALA A 368 -2.89 -41.44 -26.46
N ASP A 369 -3.94 -42.21 -26.76
CA ASP A 369 -3.96 -43.15 -27.89
C ASP A 369 -3.81 -42.41 -29.21
N TYR A 370 -4.53 -41.29 -29.38
CA TYR A 370 -4.36 -40.43 -30.56
C TYR A 370 -2.94 -39.88 -30.67
N ALA A 371 -2.31 -39.46 -29.56
CA ALA A 371 -0.92 -38.98 -29.57
C ALA A 371 0.09 -40.03 -30.05
N SER A 372 -0.22 -41.31 -29.81
CA SER A 372 0.65 -42.46 -30.07
C SER A 372 0.49 -43.05 -31.48
N ASP A 373 -0.43 -42.51 -32.29
CA ASP A 373 -0.60 -42.89 -33.69
C ASP A 373 0.65 -42.52 -34.51
N SER A 374 1.28 -43.52 -35.10
CA SER A 374 2.52 -43.38 -35.89
C SER A 374 2.35 -42.61 -37.19
N SER A 375 1.11 -42.33 -37.61
CA SER A 375 0.81 -41.48 -38.77
C SER A 375 0.84 -39.97 -38.47
N ASN A 376 0.91 -39.58 -37.20
CA ASN A 376 0.93 -38.17 -36.81
C ASN A 376 2.30 -37.51 -37.06
N SER A 377 2.26 -36.23 -37.46
CA SER A 377 3.47 -35.41 -37.53
C SER A 377 4.01 -35.08 -36.14
N ILE A 378 5.33 -34.82 -36.03
CA ILE A 378 5.98 -34.39 -34.78
C ILE A 378 5.27 -33.18 -34.16
N GLU A 379 4.83 -32.22 -34.99
CA GLU A 379 4.08 -31.05 -34.54
C GLU A 379 2.73 -31.44 -33.92
N THR A 380 2.01 -32.37 -34.54
CA THR A 380 0.72 -32.88 -34.04
C THR A 380 0.92 -33.60 -32.72
N THR A 381 1.91 -34.50 -32.63
CA THR A 381 2.25 -35.20 -31.38
C THR A 381 2.56 -34.23 -30.25
N ASN A 382 3.33 -33.17 -30.52
CA ASN A 382 3.63 -32.14 -29.51
C ASN A 382 2.39 -31.36 -29.05
N LYS A 383 1.47 -31.02 -29.97
CA LYS A 383 0.19 -30.36 -29.62
C LYS A 383 -0.69 -31.25 -28.76
N VAL A 384 -0.82 -32.54 -29.12
CA VAL A 384 -1.62 -33.50 -28.35
C VAL A 384 -1.02 -33.75 -26.97
N ALA A 385 0.31 -33.83 -26.85
CA ALA A 385 0.98 -33.95 -25.55
C ALA A 385 0.69 -32.75 -24.63
N LYS A 386 0.74 -31.52 -25.16
CA LYS A 386 0.33 -30.32 -24.40
C LYS A 386 -1.15 -30.35 -24.02
N TYR A 387 -2.01 -30.80 -24.94
CA TYR A 387 -3.45 -30.94 -24.67
C TYR A 387 -3.71 -31.89 -23.49
N TYR A 388 -3.10 -33.07 -23.53
CA TYR A 388 -3.19 -34.08 -22.47
C TYR A 388 -2.77 -33.50 -21.11
N GLN A 389 -1.61 -32.81 -21.06
CA GLN A 389 -1.12 -32.19 -19.83
C GLN A 389 -2.10 -31.17 -19.27
N MET A 390 -2.67 -30.31 -20.13
CA MET A 390 -3.66 -29.33 -19.71
C MET A 390 -4.93 -29.98 -19.16
N LEU A 391 -5.47 -30.98 -19.84
CA LEU A 391 -6.67 -31.69 -19.39
C LEU A 391 -6.44 -32.41 -18.06
N ASN A 392 -5.32 -33.14 -17.93
CA ASN A 392 -4.98 -33.87 -16.71
C ASN A 392 -4.79 -32.92 -15.52
N LYS A 393 -4.11 -31.79 -15.74
CA LYS A 393 -3.96 -30.74 -14.72
C LYS A 393 -5.30 -30.14 -14.33
N ALA A 394 -6.14 -29.78 -15.31
CA ALA A 394 -7.46 -29.21 -15.06
C ALA A 394 -8.36 -30.15 -14.24
N HIS A 395 -8.34 -31.45 -14.54
CA HIS A 395 -9.06 -32.46 -13.75
C HIS A 395 -8.50 -32.58 -12.33
N THR A 396 -7.18 -32.74 -12.20
CA THR A 396 -6.51 -32.88 -10.89
C THR A 396 -6.79 -31.68 -9.98
N ASP A 397 -6.59 -30.46 -10.49
CA ASP A 397 -6.82 -29.22 -9.74
C ASP A 397 -8.31 -29.09 -9.35
N SER A 398 -9.23 -29.47 -10.25
CA SER A 398 -10.67 -29.43 -10.00
C SER A 398 -11.08 -30.43 -8.91
N MET A 399 -10.59 -31.66 -8.96
CA MET A 399 -10.90 -32.68 -7.94
C MET A 399 -10.31 -32.32 -6.58
N GLN A 400 -9.11 -31.73 -6.54
CA GLN A 400 -8.54 -31.22 -5.30
C GLN A 400 -9.43 -30.12 -4.68
N GLU A 401 -9.93 -29.18 -5.48
CA GLU A 401 -10.87 -28.15 -5.03
C GLU A 401 -12.18 -28.77 -4.50
N LEU A 402 -12.73 -29.76 -5.20
CA LEU A 402 -13.95 -30.47 -4.79
C LEU A 402 -13.79 -31.17 -3.44
N HIS A 403 -12.64 -31.84 -3.21
CA HIS A 403 -12.34 -32.50 -1.94
C HIS A 403 -12.14 -31.53 -0.77
N GLN A 404 -11.65 -30.31 -1.05
CA GLN A 404 -11.46 -29.29 -0.02
C GLN A 404 -12.77 -28.61 0.37
N ASP A 405 -13.56 -28.19 -0.62
CA ASP A 405 -14.82 -27.47 -0.42
C ASP A 405 -15.74 -27.67 -1.62
N ALA A 406 -16.64 -28.65 -1.49
CA ALA A 406 -17.55 -29.04 -2.57
C ALA A 406 -18.48 -27.90 -2.99
N ILE A 407 -18.96 -27.08 -2.04
CA ILE A 407 -19.87 -25.99 -2.35
C ILE A 407 -19.15 -24.87 -3.10
N LYS A 408 -17.96 -24.46 -2.63
CA LYS A 408 -17.14 -23.48 -3.33
C LYS A 408 -16.78 -23.95 -4.74
N TRP A 409 -16.45 -25.24 -4.90
CA TRP A 409 -16.21 -25.84 -6.20
C TRP A 409 -17.46 -25.80 -7.09
N GLY A 410 -18.63 -26.15 -6.56
CA GLY A 410 -19.90 -26.13 -7.27
C GLY A 410 -20.24 -24.74 -7.80
N ILE A 411 -20.08 -23.70 -6.97
CA ILE A 411 -20.29 -22.31 -7.36
C ILE A 411 -19.29 -21.90 -8.46
N LYS A 412 -18.00 -22.22 -8.28
CA LYS A 412 -16.95 -21.85 -9.25
C LYS A 412 -17.18 -22.47 -10.63
N ASN A 413 -17.68 -23.70 -10.69
CA ASN A 413 -17.94 -24.39 -11.95
C ASN A 413 -19.43 -24.30 -12.38
N GLY A 414 -20.22 -23.39 -11.81
CA GLY A 414 -21.59 -23.10 -12.24
C GLY A 414 -22.58 -24.26 -12.05
N GLN A 415 -22.31 -25.18 -11.12
CA GLN A 415 -23.22 -26.29 -10.79
C GLN A 415 -24.32 -25.86 -9.81
N ILE A 416 -24.06 -24.83 -9.02
CA ILE A 416 -25.00 -24.19 -8.10
C ILE A 416 -24.76 -22.69 -8.07
N ASP A 417 -25.77 -21.93 -7.71
CA ASP A 417 -25.67 -20.47 -7.60
C ASP A 417 -25.09 -20.08 -6.24
N PRO A 418 -24.45 -18.91 -6.08
CA PRO A 418 -24.15 -18.35 -4.76
C PRO A 418 -25.40 -18.20 -3.91
N ILE A 419 -25.27 -18.24 -2.58
CA ILE A 419 -26.44 -18.14 -1.68
C ILE A 419 -27.06 -16.74 -1.79
N ARG A 420 -28.36 -16.69 -2.06
CA ARG A 420 -29.10 -15.45 -2.31
C ARG A 420 -29.94 -15.06 -1.10
N PHE A 421 -30.10 -13.75 -0.91
CA PHE A 421 -30.83 -13.17 0.21
C PHE A 421 -31.87 -12.12 -0.24
N ASP A 422 -32.16 -12.08 -1.54
CA ASP A 422 -33.01 -11.03 -2.13
C ASP A 422 -34.46 -11.17 -1.66
N THR A 423 -34.96 -12.40 -1.62
CA THR A 423 -36.31 -12.77 -1.16
C THR A 423 -36.26 -13.98 -0.20
N ILE A 424 -37.38 -14.28 0.44
CA ILE A 424 -37.52 -15.45 1.32
C ILE A 424 -37.42 -16.74 0.50
N GLU A 425 -38.04 -16.73 -0.68
CA GLU A 425 -38.03 -17.80 -1.66
C GLU A 425 -36.61 -18.04 -2.19
N ASP A 426 -35.88 -16.98 -2.58
CA ASP A 426 -34.50 -17.11 -3.07
C ASP A 426 -33.57 -17.73 -2.01
N PHE A 427 -33.78 -17.40 -0.74
CA PHE A 427 -32.99 -17.97 0.36
C PHE A 427 -33.36 -19.43 0.62
N ALA A 428 -34.66 -19.77 0.62
CA ALA A 428 -35.14 -21.14 0.73
C ALA A 428 -34.59 -22.01 -0.42
N ASP A 429 -34.76 -21.57 -1.66
CA ASP A 429 -34.30 -22.25 -2.86
C ASP A 429 -32.78 -22.43 -2.84
N SER A 430 -32.04 -21.38 -2.46
CA SER A 430 -30.58 -21.46 -2.29
C SER A 430 -30.21 -22.56 -1.30
N THR A 431 -30.84 -22.62 -0.12
CA THR A 431 -30.54 -23.67 0.86
C THR A 431 -30.89 -25.06 0.34
N ALA A 432 -32.07 -25.26 -0.25
CA ALA A 432 -32.48 -26.54 -0.83
C ALA A 432 -31.54 -27.02 -1.96
N GLN A 433 -31.05 -26.09 -2.79
CA GLN A 433 -30.10 -26.37 -3.88
C GLN A 433 -28.80 -27.00 -3.35
N ARG A 434 -28.28 -26.55 -2.19
CA ARG A 434 -27.04 -27.12 -1.60
C ARG A 434 -27.23 -28.59 -1.22
N LEU A 435 -28.38 -28.95 -0.65
CA LEU A 435 -28.63 -30.35 -0.30
C LEU A 435 -28.69 -31.23 -1.55
N SER A 436 -29.42 -30.80 -2.58
CA SER A 436 -29.54 -31.54 -3.84
C SER A 436 -28.18 -31.73 -4.48
N PHE A 437 -27.37 -30.68 -4.52
CA PHE A 437 -26.01 -30.72 -5.04
C PHE A 437 -25.09 -31.62 -4.22
N LEU A 438 -25.13 -31.58 -2.88
CA LEU A 438 -24.31 -32.48 -2.06
C LEU A 438 -24.70 -33.95 -2.18
N LYS A 439 -26.00 -34.24 -2.39
CA LYS A 439 -26.45 -35.60 -2.72
C LYS A 439 -25.88 -36.05 -4.06
N GLU A 440 -25.87 -35.18 -5.06
CA GLU A 440 -25.27 -35.45 -6.36
C GLU A 440 -23.76 -35.65 -6.25
N VAL A 441 -23.05 -34.80 -5.51
CA VAL A 441 -21.61 -34.91 -5.28
C VAL A 441 -21.26 -36.24 -4.60
N LYS A 442 -22.03 -36.62 -3.58
CA LYS A 442 -21.87 -37.92 -2.92
C LYS A 442 -22.13 -39.08 -3.89
N GLY A 443 -23.14 -38.97 -4.73
CA GLY A 443 -23.49 -40.00 -5.72
C GLY A 443 -22.45 -40.16 -6.83
N LYS A 444 -21.98 -39.04 -7.40
CA LYS A 444 -21.05 -39.02 -8.55
C LYS A 444 -19.58 -39.20 -8.16
N TYR A 445 -19.16 -38.60 -7.04
CA TYR A 445 -17.75 -38.57 -6.64
C TYR A 445 -17.46 -39.31 -5.32
N GLY A 446 -18.49 -39.77 -4.60
CA GLY A 446 -18.30 -40.44 -3.30
C GLY A 446 -17.89 -39.50 -2.16
N ILE A 447 -17.99 -38.18 -2.35
CA ILE A 447 -17.51 -37.18 -1.40
C ILE A 447 -18.67 -36.69 -0.52
N VAL A 448 -18.44 -36.65 0.81
CA VAL A 448 -19.35 -36.04 1.77
C VAL A 448 -18.76 -34.69 2.19
N GLY A 449 -19.38 -33.60 1.74
CA GLY A 449 -18.95 -32.23 2.03
C GLY A 449 -19.76 -31.54 3.13
N SER A 450 -19.26 -30.39 3.58
CA SER A 450 -20.01 -29.45 4.42
C SER A 450 -21.15 -28.79 3.63
N TYR A 451 -22.23 -28.43 4.34
CA TYR A 451 -23.42 -27.83 3.74
C TYR A 451 -23.19 -26.40 3.22
N PHE A 452 -22.31 -25.67 3.89
CA PHE A 452 -21.88 -24.32 3.50
C PHE A 452 -20.35 -24.30 3.41
N SER A 453 -19.84 -23.55 2.42
CA SER A 453 -18.41 -23.18 2.36
C SER A 453 -18.07 -22.17 3.46
N GLY A 454 -16.80 -22.10 3.89
CA GLY A 454 -16.37 -21.08 4.86
C GLY A 454 -16.62 -19.64 4.38
N SER A 455 -16.57 -19.40 3.06
CA SER A 455 -16.95 -18.14 2.44
C SER A 455 -18.45 -17.83 2.57
N GLU A 456 -19.32 -18.84 2.41
CA GLU A 456 -20.76 -18.66 2.57
C GLU A 456 -21.15 -18.51 4.04
N GLU A 457 -20.51 -19.19 4.98
CA GLU A 457 -20.77 -18.96 6.41
C GLU A 457 -20.52 -17.49 6.78
N LYS A 458 -19.41 -16.93 6.25
CA LYS A 458 -19.13 -15.50 6.39
C LYS A 458 -20.20 -14.64 5.73
N LEU A 459 -20.65 -15.00 4.52
CA LEU A 459 -21.70 -14.25 3.82
C LEU A 459 -23.04 -14.30 4.56
N LEU A 460 -23.43 -15.46 5.09
CA LEU A 460 -24.59 -15.66 5.96
C LEU A 460 -24.52 -14.72 7.16
N LYS A 461 -23.38 -14.72 7.86
CA LYS A 461 -23.16 -13.80 8.98
C LYS A 461 -23.30 -12.35 8.55
N ASP A 462 -22.58 -11.94 7.51
CA ASP A 462 -22.51 -10.56 7.06
C ASP A 462 -23.86 -10.03 6.54
N GLN A 463 -24.68 -10.87 5.92
CA GLN A 463 -25.99 -10.47 5.38
C GLN A 463 -27.09 -10.54 6.44
N LEU A 464 -27.17 -11.65 7.18
CA LEU A 464 -28.24 -11.85 8.17
C LEU A 464 -28.04 -10.97 9.40
N MET A 465 -26.81 -10.83 9.91
CA MET A 465 -26.55 -9.99 11.08
C MET A 465 -26.61 -8.49 10.77
N LYS A 466 -26.67 -8.05 9.50
CA LYS A 466 -26.93 -6.64 9.17
C LYS A 466 -28.42 -6.28 9.27
N ARG A 467 -29.32 -7.21 8.97
CA ARG A 467 -30.77 -7.00 9.02
C ARG A 467 -31.27 -6.72 10.45
N PRO A 468 -32.34 -5.94 10.66
CA PRO A 468 -33.03 -5.88 11.95
C PRO A 468 -33.28 -7.29 12.52
N ALA A 469 -33.18 -7.44 13.84
CA ALA A 469 -33.23 -8.76 14.47
C ALA A 469 -34.57 -9.49 14.24
N SER A 470 -35.68 -8.75 14.10
CA SER A 470 -36.99 -9.32 13.72
C SER A 470 -36.96 -9.83 12.27
N GLU A 471 -36.51 -8.99 11.33
CA GLU A 471 -36.43 -9.35 9.90
C GLU A 471 -35.53 -10.55 9.64
N MET A 472 -34.41 -10.69 10.37
CA MET A 472 -33.57 -11.88 10.26
C MET A 472 -34.33 -13.14 10.68
N VAL A 473 -34.93 -13.13 11.87
CA VAL A 473 -35.65 -14.30 12.42
C VAL A 473 -36.82 -14.65 11.51
N ASP A 474 -37.59 -13.65 11.07
CA ASP A 474 -38.73 -13.83 10.17
C ASP A 474 -38.29 -14.41 8.83
N MET A 475 -37.20 -13.90 8.24
CA MET A 475 -36.66 -14.41 6.97
C MET A 475 -36.25 -15.88 7.08
N VAL A 476 -35.48 -16.25 8.12
CA VAL A 476 -35.00 -17.62 8.33
C VAL A 476 -36.16 -18.57 8.62
N GLN A 477 -37.09 -18.15 9.46
CA GLN A 477 -38.24 -18.97 9.81
C GLN A 477 -39.14 -19.20 8.59
N GLN A 478 -39.49 -18.16 7.84
CA GLN A 478 -40.36 -18.26 6.68
C GLN A 478 -39.67 -19.05 5.55
N SER A 479 -38.37 -18.85 5.31
CA SER A 479 -37.64 -19.64 4.32
C SER A 479 -37.61 -21.12 4.70
N TYR A 480 -37.43 -21.43 5.98
CA TYR A 480 -37.45 -22.79 6.50
C TYR A 480 -38.83 -23.45 6.40
N GLN A 481 -39.93 -22.68 6.41
CA GLN A 481 -41.29 -23.19 6.17
C GLN A 481 -41.51 -23.64 4.73
N LEU A 482 -40.88 -22.97 3.77
CA LEU A 482 -40.99 -23.29 2.35
C LEU A 482 -40.26 -24.59 1.97
N LEU A 483 -39.36 -25.07 2.82
CA LEU A 483 -38.61 -26.30 2.60
C LEU A 483 -39.49 -27.55 2.77
N THR A 484 -39.13 -28.63 2.06
CA THR A 484 -39.72 -29.95 2.30
C THR A 484 -39.25 -30.51 3.65
N ASP A 485 -39.99 -31.45 4.24
CA ASP A 485 -39.64 -31.99 5.57
C ASP A 485 -38.27 -32.71 5.59
N GLY A 486 -37.88 -33.33 4.46
CA GLY A 486 -36.54 -33.89 4.31
C GLY A 486 -35.42 -32.84 4.25
N ASP A 487 -35.71 -31.69 3.64
CA ASP A 487 -34.76 -30.58 3.52
C ASP A 487 -34.62 -29.83 4.86
N LYS A 488 -35.73 -29.64 5.58
CA LYS A 488 -35.78 -29.03 6.92
C LYS A 488 -34.78 -29.69 7.87
N GLN A 489 -34.84 -31.02 8.00
CA GLN A 489 -33.92 -31.73 8.90
C GLN A 489 -32.45 -31.51 8.52
N SER A 490 -32.16 -31.50 7.22
CA SER A 490 -30.80 -31.31 6.70
C SER A 490 -30.30 -29.89 6.95
N VAL A 491 -31.13 -28.87 6.69
CA VAL A 491 -30.81 -27.46 6.93
C VAL A 491 -30.63 -27.17 8.41
N SER A 492 -31.50 -27.71 9.29
CA SER A 492 -31.34 -27.57 10.74
C SER A 492 -30.01 -28.13 11.21
N THR A 493 -29.66 -29.36 10.78
CA THR A 493 -28.37 -29.97 11.12
C THR A 493 -27.19 -29.19 10.53
N ALA A 494 -27.36 -28.52 9.38
CA ALA A 494 -26.35 -27.67 8.80
C ALA A 494 -26.10 -26.41 9.63
N TYR A 495 -27.16 -25.73 10.09
CA TYR A 495 -27.05 -24.58 10.98
C TYR A 495 -26.33 -24.91 12.29
N ASP A 496 -26.60 -26.08 12.86
CA ASP A 496 -25.90 -26.57 14.05
C ASP A 496 -24.39 -26.84 13.81
N LYS A 497 -23.95 -26.96 12.57
CA LYS A 497 -22.54 -27.23 12.23
C LYS A 497 -21.75 -25.98 11.83
N LEU A 498 -22.38 -24.82 11.76
CA LEU A 498 -21.69 -23.56 11.48
C LEU A 498 -20.62 -23.26 12.54
N GLN A 499 -19.52 -22.66 12.13
CA GLN A 499 -18.41 -22.33 13.02
C GLN A 499 -18.72 -21.14 13.94
N ASP A 500 -19.51 -20.18 13.46
CA ASP A 500 -19.93 -19.03 14.27
C ASP A 500 -21.04 -19.44 15.24
N ASN A 501 -20.68 -19.58 16.52
CA ASN A 501 -21.61 -19.99 17.58
C ASN A 501 -22.84 -19.08 17.71
N THR A 502 -22.70 -17.78 17.45
CA THR A 502 -23.82 -16.83 17.57
C THR A 502 -24.82 -17.05 16.45
N LEU A 503 -24.32 -17.09 15.21
CA LEU A 503 -25.13 -17.32 14.03
C LEU A 503 -25.77 -18.71 14.08
N ALA A 504 -25.00 -19.75 14.43
CA ALA A 504 -25.50 -21.12 14.59
C ALA A 504 -26.70 -21.16 15.55
N SER A 505 -26.55 -20.66 16.77
CA SER A 505 -27.62 -20.65 17.76
C SER A 505 -28.84 -19.82 17.33
N ALA A 506 -28.63 -18.66 16.73
CA ALA A 506 -29.73 -17.83 16.25
C ALA A 506 -30.52 -18.49 15.12
N LEU A 507 -29.83 -19.13 14.17
CA LEU A 507 -30.45 -19.86 13.06
C LEU A 507 -31.21 -21.09 13.55
N SER A 508 -30.59 -21.93 14.38
CA SER A 508 -31.24 -23.12 14.94
C SER A 508 -32.47 -22.78 15.76
N LEU A 509 -32.43 -21.73 16.59
CA LEU A 509 -33.61 -21.29 17.35
C LEU A 509 -34.73 -20.75 16.45
N SER A 510 -34.38 -20.12 15.32
CA SER A 510 -35.36 -19.58 14.37
C SER A 510 -36.09 -20.68 13.59
N THR A 511 -35.56 -21.91 13.55
CA THR A 511 -36.18 -23.06 12.86
C THR A 511 -37.05 -23.93 13.77
N GLU A 512 -37.07 -23.69 15.09
CA GLU A 512 -37.81 -24.52 16.07
C GLU A 512 -39.34 -24.28 16.11
N PHE A 513 -39.88 -23.32 15.33
CA PHE A 513 -41.31 -22.98 15.28
C PHE A 513 -42.00 -22.75 16.63
N SER A 514 -41.24 -22.26 17.62
CA SER A 514 -41.75 -21.89 18.95
C SER A 514 -41.66 -20.38 19.15
N GLY A 515 -42.75 -19.78 19.63
CA GLY A 515 -42.76 -18.35 19.97
C GLY A 515 -41.75 -17.96 21.07
N GLU A 516 -41.32 -18.92 21.90
CA GLU A 516 -40.22 -18.72 22.84
C GLU A 516 -38.86 -18.81 22.14
N ALA A 517 -38.65 -19.79 21.25
CA ALA A 517 -37.41 -19.95 20.51
C ALA A 517 -37.13 -18.74 19.59
N ASN A 518 -38.15 -18.24 18.89
CA ASN A 518 -38.05 -17.03 18.07
C ASN A 518 -37.68 -15.79 18.90
N ARG A 519 -38.29 -15.64 20.09
CA ARG A 519 -37.93 -14.56 21.02
C ARG A 519 -36.50 -14.69 21.51
N SER A 520 -36.03 -15.91 21.77
CA SER A 520 -34.64 -16.18 22.12
C SER A 520 -33.69 -15.81 21.00
N ALA A 521 -33.94 -16.26 19.76
CA ALA A 521 -33.14 -15.92 18.60
C ALA A 521 -33.06 -14.40 18.41
N HIS A 522 -34.20 -13.71 18.44
CA HIS A 522 -34.29 -12.25 18.34
C HIS A 522 -33.42 -11.57 19.42
N THR A 523 -33.57 -11.98 20.67
CA THR A 523 -32.84 -11.39 21.81
C THR A 523 -31.34 -11.65 21.71
N ILE A 524 -30.91 -12.85 21.30
CA ILE A 524 -29.50 -13.18 21.06
C ILE A 524 -28.90 -12.25 20.00
N ILE A 525 -29.60 -12.04 18.88
CA ILE A 525 -29.14 -11.15 17.79
C ILE A 525 -29.03 -9.71 18.29
N VAL A 526 -30.01 -9.22 19.06
CA VAL A 526 -29.95 -7.88 19.68
C VAL A 526 -28.73 -7.78 20.61
N GLY A 527 -28.47 -8.80 21.42
CA GLY A 527 -27.31 -8.86 22.30
C GLY A 527 -25.98 -8.85 21.54
N ALA A 528 -25.88 -9.65 20.47
CA ALA A 528 -24.70 -9.71 19.63
C ALA A 528 -24.38 -8.36 18.96
N LYS A 529 -25.40 -7.67 18.43
CA LYS A 529 -25.24 -6.35 17.79
C LYS A 529 -24.85 -5.24 18.75
N ASN A 530 -25.29 -5.32 20.00
CA ASN A 530 -25.12 -4.26 21.00
C ASN A 530 -24.14 -4.64 22.12
N LYS A 531 -23.37 -5.73 21.96
CA LYS A 531 -22.50 -6.29 23.02
C LYS A 531 -21.62 -5.23 23.67
N ALA A 532 -20.83 -4.50 22.88
CA ALA A 532 -19.90 -3.49 23.39
C ALA A 532 -20.60 -2.31 24.10
N GLU A 533 -21.76 -1.88 23.58
CA GLU A 533 -22.54 -0.80 24.19
C GLU A 533 -23.12 -1.24 25.54
N VAL A 534 -23.76 -2.41 25.56
CA VAL A 534 -24.42 -2.97 26.76
C VAL A 534 -23.39 -3.31 27.82
N GLU A 535 -22.25 -3.89 27.48
CA GLU A 535 -21.17 -4.18 28.43
C GLU A 535 -20.61 -2.90 29.07
N LYS A 536 -20.48 -1.82 28.30
CA LYS A 536 -20.07 -0.52 28.81
C LYS A 536 -21.10 0.07 29.78
N LEU A 537 -22.39 0.04 29.41
CA LEU A 537 -23.48 0.51 30.25
C LEU A 537 -23.62 -0.32 31.53
N TYR A 538 -23.45 -1.64 31.41
CA TYR A 538 -23.40 -2.55 32.55
C TYR A 538 -22.29 -2.16 33.52
N LYS A 539 -21.05 -2.02 33.04
CA LYS A 539 -19.89 -1.65 33.88
C LYS A 539 -20.05 -0.27 34.55
N ALA A 540 -20.71 0.67 33.88
CA ALA A 540 -20.98 2.00 34.42
C ALA A 540 -22.13 2.01 35.45
N HIS A 541 -22.93 0.93 35.51
CA HIS A 541 -24.09 0.86 36.39
C HIS A 541 -23.64 0.72 37.86
N PRO A 542 -24.25 1.46 38.82
CA PRO A 542 -23.84 1.43 40.24
C PRO A 542 -23.80 0.03 40.87
N ASN A 543 -24.69 -0.85 40.44
CA ASN A 543 -24.81 -2.23 40.96
C ASN A 543 -23.88 -3.26 40.26
N SER A 544 -22.96 -2.81 39.40
CA SER A 544 -22.01 -3.69 38.72
C SER A 544 -20.65 -3.78 39.41
N ASP A 545 -20.46 -3.08 40.53
CA ASP A 545 -19.18 -2.94 41.24
C ASP A 545 -18.00 -2.55 40.31
N ASN A 546 -18.29 -1.86 39.20
CA ASN A 546 -17.34 -1.49 38.14
C ASN A 546 -16.58 -2.70 37.51
N LYS A 547 -17.11 -3.91 37.64
CA LYS A 547 -16.57 -5.14 37.04
C LYS A 547 -17.13 -5.37 35.64
N SER A 548 -16.39 -6.10 34.81
CA SER A 548 -16.87 -6.45 33.47
C SER A 548 -18.01 -7.48 33.55
N PHE A 549 -18.86 -7.47 32.53
CA PHE A 549 -19.97 -8.41 32.38
C PHE A 549 -19.50 -9.87 32.51
N ASP A 550 -18.43 -10.23 31.81
CA ASP A 550 -17.90 -11.59 31.80
C ASP A 550 -17.43 -12.06 33.18
N THR A 551 -16.86 -11.17 34.02
CA THR A 551 -16.42 -11.53 35.38
C THR A 551 -17.59 -11.97 36.25
N HIS A 552 -18.78 -11.41 36.05
CA HIS A 552 -19.97 -11.77 36.83
C HIS A 552 -20.75 -12.93 36.22
N TYR A 553 -21.04 -12.88 34.92
CA TYR A 553 -21.98 -13.82 34.32
C TYR A 553 -21.32 -15.12 33.85
N THR A 554 -20.05 -15.13 33.45
CA THR A 554 -19.39 -16.37 33.00
C THR A 554 -19.37 -17.45 34.07
N PRO A 555 -18.97 -17.18 35.34
CA PRO A 555 -18.99 -18.19 36.39
C PRO A 555 -20.41 -18.65 36.74
N LEU A 556 -21.40 -17.73 36.72
CA LEU A 556 -22.79 -18.08 37.03
C LEU A 556 -23.40 -19.01 35.97
N ILE A 557 -23.14 -18.74 34.69
CA ILE A 557 -23.57 -19.58 33.58
C ILE A 557 -22.85 -20.94 33.65
N ALA A 558 -21.53 -20.94 33.81
CA ALA A 558 -20.75 -22.17 33.91
C ALA A 558 -21.19 -23.06 35.09
N ASN A 559 -21.51 -22.48 36.24
CA ASN A 559 -22.00 -23.21 37.40
C ASN A 559 -23.34 -23.92 37.15
N GLN A 560 -24.24 -23.32 36.36
CA GLN A 560 -25.51 -23.97 35.99
C GLN A 560 -25.31 -25.05 34.92
N LEU A 561 -24.44 -24.80 33.93
CA LEU A 561 -24.20 -25.72 32.83
C LEU A 561 -23.33 -26.93 33.22
N SER A 562 -22.46 -26.81 34.23
CA SER A 562 -21.55 -27.89 34.66
C SER A 562 -22.29 -29.17 35.05
N GLY A 563 -23.44 -29.03 35.72
CA GLY A 563 -24.30 -30.16 36.07
C GLY A 563 -24.87 -30.87 34.84
N LEU A 564 -25.36 -30.11 33.85
CA LEU A 564 -25.81 -30.67 32.58
C LEU A 564 -24.67 -31.34 31.81
N GLN A 565 -23.49 -30.71 31.79
CA GLN A 565 -22.31 -31.20 31.08
C GLN A 565 -21.88 -32.57 31.61
N GLY A 566 -21.79 -32.73 32.94
CA GLY A 566 -21.48 -34.00 33.57
C GLY A 566 -22.55 -35.08 33.39
N ASN A 567 -23.78 -34.69 33.05
CA ASN A 567 -24.91 -35.59 32.80
C ASN A 567 -25.33 -35.63 31.32
N SER A 568 -24.45 -35.38 30.35
CA SER A 568 -24.79 -35.43 28.92
C SER A 568 -23.79 -36.26 28.13
N ILE A 569 -24.28 -37.16 27.27
CA ILE A 569 -23.42 -37.96 26.39
C ILE A 569 -22.79 -37.03 25.35
N GLY A 570 -21.46 -36.88 25.38
CA GLY A 570 -20.71 -35.96 24.51
C GLY A 570 -20.87 -34.47 24.85
N GLY A 571 -21.26 -34.14 26.09
CA GLY A 571 -21.62 -32.79 26.52
C GLY A 571 -20.50 -31.75 26.41
N SER A 572 -20.61 -30.86 25.43
CA SER A 572 -20.01 -29.53 25.45
C SER A 572 -21.12 -28.50 25.29
N PHE A 573 -21.21 -27.57 26.25
CA PHE A 573 -22.21 -26.49 26.27
C PHE A 573 -21.56 -25.13 26.02
N GLU A 574 -20.36 -25.09 25.44
CA GLU A 574 -19.64 -23.83 25.18
C GLU A 574 -20.43 -22.88 24.27
N ARG A 575 -21.06 -23.43 23.23
CA ARG A 575 -21.92 -22.67 22.32
C ARG A 575 -23.15 -22.13 23.05
N ASP A 576 -23.82 -22.97 23.82
CA ASP A 576 -24.99 -22.57 24.60
C ASP A 576 -24.65 -21.50 25.62
N ALA A 577 -23.48 -21.59 26.26
CA ALA A 577 -23.00 -20.59 27.19
C ALA A 577 -22.85 -19.22 26.52
N GLU A 578 -22.30 -19.15 25.31
CA GLU A 578 -22.20 -17.89 24.56
C GLU A 578 -23.59 -17.38 24.15
N ALA A 579 -24.49 -18.25 23.68
CA ALA A 579 -25.87 -17.87 23.37
C ALA A 579 -26.61 -17.33 24.60
N ILE A 580 -26.42 -17.93 25.79
CA ILE A 580 -26.98 -17.46 27.07
C ILE A 580 -26.43 -16.07 27.41
N LYS A 581 -25.11 -15.84 27.27
CA LYS A 581 -24.52 -14.50 27.49
C LYS A 581 -25.14 -13.46 26.58
N LEU A 582 -25.25 -13.76 25.29
CA LEU A 582 -25.82 -12.85 24.30
C LEU A 582 -27.31 -12.59 24.56
N PHE A 583 -28.08 -13.60 24.96
CA PHE A 583 -29.46 -13.41 25.39
C PHE A 583 -29.56 -12.42 26.55
N ILE A 584 -28.72 -12.59 27.59
CA ILE A 584 -28.69 -11.69 28.75
C ILE A 584 -28.41 -10.25 28.30
N LEU A 585 -27.41 -10.04 27.46
CA LEU A 585 -27.06 -8.72 26.92
C LEU A 585 -28.21 -8.12 26.08
N GLY A 586 -28.87 -8.92 25.26
CA GLY A 586 -30.02 -8.48 24.46
C GLY A 586 -31.22 -8.10 25.31
N ASN A 587 -31.49 -8.85 26.38
CA ASN A 587 -32.54 -8.53 27.34
C ASN A 587 -32.22 -7.22 28.08
N MET A 588 -30.96 -7.01 28.51
CA MET A 588 -30.52 -5.73 29.11
C MET A 588 -30.72 -4.56 28.15
N LYS A 589 -30.38 -4.73 26.86
CA LYS A 589 -30.61 -3.69 25.84
C LYS A 589 -32.08 -3.35 25.67
N SER A 590 -32.94 -4.37 25.68
CA SER A 590 -34.38 -4.20 25.42
C SER A 590 -35.12 -3.62 26.62
N THR A 591 -34.70 -3.98 27.84
CA THR A 591 -35.36 -3.55 29.09
C THR A 591 -34.75 -2.30 29.70
N GLY A 592 -33.48 -1.99 29.41
CA GLY A 592 -32.73 -0.93 30.08
C GLY A 592 -32.32 -1.28 31.52
N ASP A 593 -32.58 -2.51 31.99
CA ASP A 593 -32.16 -2.98 33.32
C ASP A 593 -30.81 -3.69 33.24
N TYR A 594 -29.78 -3.02 33.75
CA TYR A 594 -28.40 -3.52 33.78
C TYR A 594 -28.01 -4.14 35.14
N LYS A 595 -28.97 -4.39 36.04
CA LYS A 595 -28.68 -4.94 37.37
C LYS A 595 -28.20 -6.40 37.27
N LEU A 596 -27.20 -6.75 38.09
CA LEU A 596 -26.80 -8.14 38.31
C LEU A 596 -27.94 -8.91 38.96
N SER A 597 -28.35 -10.03 38.35
CA SER A 597 -29.41 -10.88 38.87
C SER A 597 -29.18 -12.34 38.51
N LYS A 598 -29.22 -13.23 39.51
CA LYS A 598 -29.16 -14.68 39.29
C LYS A 598 -30.36 -15.18 38.49
N ASN A 599 -31.55 -14.63 38.76
CA ASN A 599 -32.79 -14.99 38.06
C ASN A 599 -32.68 -14.74 36.55
N ARG A 600 -31.88 -13.74 36.13
CA ARG A 600 -31.62 -13.43 34.72
C ARG A 600 -30.83 -14.55 34.02
N VAL A 601 -29.95 -15.24 34.75
CA VAL A 601 -29.24 -16.43 34.25
C VAL A 601 -30.20 -17.59 34.08
N ASP A 602 -31.05 -17.84 35.07
CA ASP A 602 -32.03 -18.94 35.02
C ASP A 602 -33.07 -18.73 33.90
N GLU A 603 -33.52 -17.48 33.70
CA GLU A 603 -34.38 -17.09 32.57
C GLU A 603 -33.67 -17.29 31.23
N ALA A 604 -32.43 -16.83 31.10
CA ALA A 604 -31.67 -16.97 29.86
C ALA A 604 -31.43 -18.44 29.51
N ILE A 605 -31.08 -19.29 30.49
CA ILE A 605 -30.96 -20.74 30.31
C ILE A 605 -32.28 -21.33 29.80
N LYS A 606 -33.40 -20.98 30.46
CA LYS A 606 -34.72 -21.46 30.05
C LYS A 606 -35.06 -21.06 28.62
N MET A 607 -34.77 -19.81 28.25
CA MET A 607 -35.08 -19.28 26.93
C MET A 607 -34.20 -19.89 25.83
N VAL A 608 -32.89 -20.01 26.07
CA VAL A 608 -31.93 -20.55 25.09
C VAL A 608 -32.07 -22.07 24.95
N LEU A 609 -32.00 -22.81 26.05
CA LEU A 609 -32.07 -24.28 26.04
C LEU A 609 -33.50 -24.82 25.92
N GLY A 610 -34.50 -23.95 26.09
CA GLY A 610 -35.91 -24.27 25.95
C GLY A 610 -36.60 -24.79 27.22
N ASN A 611 -35.84 -25.01 28.29
CA ASN A 611 -36.42 -25.34 29.58
C ASN A 611 -35.48 -25.06 30.76
N THR A 612 -36.03 -25.16 31.96
CA THR A 612 -35.26 -25.13 33.20
C THR A 612 -34.67 -26.51 33.47
N ILE A 613 -33.43 -26.53 33.97
CA ILE A 613 -32.74 -27.76 34.36
C ILE A 613 -33.49 -28.42 35.53
N VAL A 614 -33.84 -29.68 35.39
CA VAL A 614 -34.54 -30.46 36.42
C VAL A 614 -33.57 -31.46 37.03
N LYS A 615 -33.50 -31.50 38.36
CA LYS A 615 -32.67 -32.45 39.10
C LYS A 615 -33.46 -33.71 39.44
N VAL A 616 -33.00 -34.86 38.98
CA VAL A 616 -33.63 -36.17 39.22
C VAL A 616 -32.58 -37.13 39.74
N ASN A 617 -32.71 -37.58 41.00
CA ASN A 617 -31.81 -38.54 41.63
C ASN A 617 -30.31 -38.21 41.45
N GLY A 618 -29.92 -36.94 41.59
CA GLY A 618 -28.53 -36.51 41.38
C GLY A 618 -28.11 -36.28 39.92
N SER A 619 -28.96 -36.59 38.94
CA SER A 619 -28.78 -36.21 37.53
C SER A 619 -29.39 -34.84 37.24
N SER A 620 -28.66 -34.00 36.52
CA SER A 620 -29.18 -32.74 35.94
C SER A 620 -29.68 -33.01 34.52
N LEU A 621 -30.99 -32.92 34.32
CA LEU A 621 -31.64 -33.24 33.06
C LEU A 621 -32.26 -32.00 32.43
N MET A 622 -32.21 -31.94 31.11
CA MET A 622 -32.90 -30.92 30.32
C MET A 622 -34.23 -31.51 29.80
N PRO A 623 -35.39 -31.06 30.30
CA PRO A 623 -36.68 -31.45 29.74
C PRO A 623 -36.81 -31.02 28.27
N PRO A 624 -37.70 -31.65 27.48
CA PRO A 624 -38.06 -31.14 26.16
C PRO A 624 -38.55 -29.68 26.24
N ARG A 625 -38.21 -28.85 25.23
CA ARG A 625 -38.66 -27.45 25.16
C ARG A 625 -40.19 -27.37 25.34
N GLY A 626 -40.64 -26.46 26.20
CA GLY A 626 -42.06 -26.23 26.48
C GLY A 626 -42.74 -27.24 27.41
N MET A 627 -42.08 -28.35 27.78
CA MET A 627 -42.63 -29.34 28.70
C MET A 627 -42.42 -28.91 30.15
N LYS A 628 -43.50 -28.73 30.93
CA LYS A 628 -43.36 -28.30 32.33
C LYS A 628 -42.69 -29.39 33.17
N GLU A 629 -41.96 -29.00 34.21
CA GLU A 629 -41.26 -29.94 35.10
C GLU A 629 -42.16 -31.09 35.64
N PRO A 630 -43.39 -30.84 36.15
CA PRO A 630 -44.22 -31.93 36.64
C PRO A 630 -44.55 -32.96 35.54
N GLU A 631 -44.94 -32.47 34.36
CA GLU A 631 -45.25 -33.31 33.20
C GLU A 631 -44.02 -34.09 32.74
N PHE A 632 -42.84 -33.45 32.72
CA PHE A 632 -41.58 -34.10 32.37
C PHE A 632 -41.26 -35.25 33.32
N LEU A 633 -41.36 -35.01 34.63
CA LEU A 633 -41.05 -36.02 35.64
C LEU A 633 -42.02 -37.21 35.56
N ASP A 634 -43.30 -36.96 35.31
CA ASP A 634 -44.31 -38.02 35.15
C ASP A 634 -44.06 -38.83 33.87
N ARG A 635 -43.72 -38.18 32.75
CA ARG A 635 -43.35 -38.86 31.50
C ARG A 635 -42.06 -39.67 31.65
N LEU A 636 -41.03 -39.10 32.28
CA LEU A 636 -39.77 -39.79 32.54
C LEU A 636 -40.01 -41.03 33.42
N TRP A 637 -40.83 -40.89 34.46
CA TRP A 637 -41.23 -41.99 35.34
C TRP A 637 -41.89 -43.14 34.57
N THR A 638 -42.90 -42.83 33.75
CA THR A 638 -43.59 -43.82 32.94
C THR A 638 -42.66 -44.48 31.92
N ALA A 639 -41.84 -43.69 31.22
CA ALA A 639 -40.94 -44.20 30.20
C ALA A 639 -39.86 -45.11 30.80
N THR A 640 -39.35 -44.80 31.99
CA THR A 640 -38.39 -45.67 32.70
C THR A 640 -39.00 -47.02 33.08
N LYS A 641 -40.25 -47.05 33.57
CA LYS A 641 -40.96 -48.32 33.84
C LYS A 641 -41.24 -49.13 32.58
N GLN A 642 -41.51 -48.45 31.45
CA GLN A 642 -41.75 -49.13 30.17
C GLN A 642 -40.48 -49.72 29.57
N ALA A 643 -39.31 -49.16 29.87
CA ALA A 643 -38.03 -49.65 29.36
C ALA A 643 -37.55 -50.95 30.03
N GLY A 644 -38.14 -51.37 31.15
CA GLY A 644 -37.81 -52.62 31.84
C GLY A 644 -38.18 -52.61 33.33
N GLU A 645 -37.70 -53.59 34.08
CA GLU A 645 -37.86 -53.68 35.55
C GLU A 645 -36.94 -52.69 36.29
N PHE A 646 -37.02 -51.41 35.91
CA PHE A 646 -36.27 -50.33 36.52
C PHE A 646 -37.15 -49.58 37.51
N ASN A 647 -36.60 -49.30 38.69
CA ASN A 647 -37.26 -48.42 39.64
C ASN A 647 -36.88 -46.97 39.35
N PRO A 648 -37.79 -46.13 38.81
CA PRO A 648 -37.44 -44.77 38.41
C PRO A 648 -37.01 -43.88 39.59
N TYR A 649 -37.29 -44.29 40.84
CA TYR A 649 -36.80 -43.60 42.05
C TYR A 649 -35.30 -43.69 42.28
N TRP A 650 -34.66 -44.75 41.81
CA TRP A 650 -33.25 -45.03 42.09
C TRP A 650 -32.38 -44.90 40.83
N CYS A 651 -33.01 -44.81 39.66
CA CYS A 651 -32.29 -44.65 38.41
C CYS A 651 -31.63 -43.27 38.31
N HIS A 652 -30.39 -43.29 37.85
CA HIS A 652 -29.67 -42.12 37.35
C HIS A 652 -29.80 -42.04 35.83
N TYR A 653 -29.67 -40.83 35.31
CA TYR A 653 -29.91 -40.52 33.90
C TYR A 653 -28.81 -39.63 33.31
N MET A 654 -28.62 -39.73 31.99
CA MET A 654 -27.83 -38.82 31.16
C MET A 654 -28.66 -38.31 29.98
N ASN A 655 -28.50 -37.04 29.60
CA ASN A 655 -29.10 -36.46 28.42
C ASN A 655 -28.45 -37.05 27.16
N VAL A 656 -29.28 -37.47 26.21
CA VAL A 656 -28.87 -37.90 24.85
C VAL A 656 -29.32 -36.89 23.80
N GLY A 657 -30.37 -36.11 24.10
CA GLY A 657 -30.90 -35.05 23.25
C GLY A 657 -32.28 -35.37 22.68
N GLY A 658 -33.06 -34.31 22.40
CA GLY A 658 -34.40 -34.43 21.82
C GLY A 658 -35.46 -35.05 22.73
N GLY A 659 -35.27 -34.99 24.07
CA GLY A 659 -36.17 -35.64 25.04
C GLY A 659 -35.86 -37.11 25.33
N ARG A 660 -34.67 -37.56 24.91
CA ARG A 660 -34.14 -38.90 25.18
C ARG A 660 -33.07 -38.87 26.28
N TYR A 661 -33.10 -39.88 27.13
CA TYR A 661 -32.24 -40.00 28.30
C TYR A 661 -31.69 -41.43 28.41
N ALA A 662 -30.38 -41.59 28.60
CA ALA A 662 -29.78 -42.89 28.86
C ALA A 662 -29.88 -43.20 30.37
N LEU A 663 -30.23 -44.43 30.72
CA LEU A 663 -30.05 -44.91 32.10
C LEU A 663 -28.56 -45.04 32.41
N VAL A 664 -28.18 -44.75 33.65
CA VAL A 664 -26.78 -44.71 34.08
C VAL A 664 -26.54 -45.68 35.23
N GLU A 665 -25.45 -46.43 35.15
CA GLU A 665 -24.94 -47.31 36.19
C GLU A 665 -23.43 -47.08 36.35
N HIS A 666 -22.97 -46.81 37.58
CA HIS A 666 -21.57 -46.46 37.89
C HIS A 666 -20.97 -45.33 37.02
N GLY A 667 -21.78 -44.34 36.64
CA GLY A 667 -21.34 -43.19 35.85
C GLY A 667 -21.25 -43.44 34.34
N ASN A 668 -21.60 -44.63 33.86
CA ASN A 668 -21.65 -44.95 32.42
C ASN A 668 -23.07 -45.30 31.97
N PRO A 669 -23.41 -45.14 30.67
CA PRO A 669 -24.69 -45.61 30.14
C PRO A 669 -24.87 -47.11 30.41
N LYS A 670 -26.00 -47.48 31.01
CA LYS A 670 -26.38 -48.87 31.23
C LYS A 670 -26.71 -49.50 29.87
N LEU A 671 -26.14 -50.67 29.61
CA LEU A 671 -26.32 -51.39 28.35
C LEU A 671 -27.39 -52.49 28.49
N ASP A 672 -28.12 -52.75 27.41
CA ASP A 672 -29.01 -53.90 27.26
C ASP A 672 -28.23 -55.21 27.01
N LYS A 673 -28.95 -56.31 26.77
CA LYS A 673 -28.33 -57.64 26.54
C LYS A 673 -27.56 -57.71 25.23
N GLU A 674 -27.88 -56.80 24.30
CA GLU A 674 -27.29 -56.66 22.98
C GLU A 674 -26.10 -55.68 22.97
N GLY A 675 -25.78 -55.06 24.11
CA GLY A 675 -24.67 -54.14 24.29
C GLY A 675 -24.98 -52.68 23.91
N ASN A 676 -26.25 -52.33 23.69
CA ASN A 676 -26.67 -50.97 23.35
C ASN A 676 -27.10 -50.18 24.60
N PRO A 677 -26.86 -48.86 24.68
CA PRO A 677 -27.36 -48.03 25.77
C PRO A 677 -28.89 -48.09 25.88
N ILE A 678 -29.41 -48.28 27.09
CA ILE A 678 -30.86 -48.26 27.35
C ILE A 678 -31.33 -46.80 27.31
N ILE A 679 -32.06 -46.45 26.25
CA ILE A 679 -32.57 -45.09 26.01
C ILE A 679 -34.05 -44.99 26.39
N ILE A 680 -34.35 -44.02 27.24
CA ILE A 680 -35.69 -43.62 27.67
C ILE A 680 -36.15 -42.44 26.81
N ASN A 681 -37.28 -42.56 26.11
CA ASN A 681 -37.88 -41.45 25.37
C ASN A 681 -39.10 -40.89 26.11
N SER A 682 -38.97 -39.67 26.64
CA SER A 682 -40.05 -39.00 27.36
C SER A 682 -41.17 -38.47 26.46
N ARG A 683 -40.91 -38.26 25.17
CA ARG A 683 -41.89 -37.71 24.22
C ARG A 683 -42.94 -38.73 23.79
N ASP A 684 -42.57 -40.01 23.79
CA ASP A 684 -43.43 -41.09 23.27
C ASP A 684 -44.49 -41.54 24.28
N VAL A 685 -44.47 -41.00 25.51
CA VAL A 685 -45.44 -41.34 26.54
C VAL A 685 -46.78 -40.66 26.26
N PRO A 686 -47.88 -41.40 26.07
CA PRO A 686 -49.20 -40.82 25.84
C PRO A 686 -49.74 -40.09 27.08
N THR A 687 -50.41 -38.95 26.89
CA THR A 687 -50.88 -38.06 27.99
C THR A 687 -51.79 -38.77 29.00
N ASN A 688 -52.59 -39.75 28.58
CA ASN A 688 -53.44 -40.53 29.49
C ASN A 688 -52.63 -41.35 30.51
N LYS A 689 -51.45 -41.89 30.13
CA LYS A 689 -50.56 -42.61 31.05
C LYS A 689 -49.83 -41.69 32.03
N VAL A 690 -49.71 -40.40 31.70
CA VAL A 690 -49.08 -39.37 32.57
C VAL A 690 -49.95 -39.10 33.80
N MET A 691 -51.29 -39.12 33.64
CA MET A 691 -52.22 -38.86 34.74
C MET A 691 -52.21 -39.96 35.82
N GLU A 692 -52.01 -41.22 35.44
CA GLU A 692 -51.87 -42.35 36.36
C GLU A 692 -50.52 -42.30 37.09
N ALA A 693 -49.46 -41.94 36.37
CA ALA A 693 -48.09 -41.84 36.89
C ALA A 693 -47.94 -40.80 38.01
N ASN A 694 -48.69 -39.68 37.97
CA ASN A 694 -48.61 -38.68 39.01
C ASN A 694 -49.02 -39.23 40.40
N LYS A 695 -50.11 -40.01 40.46
CA LYS A 695 -50.57 -40.66 41.71
C LYS A 695 -49.56 -41.69 42.23
N GLU A 696 -49.02 -42.52 41.33
CA GLU A 696 -48.01 -43.51 41.71
C GLU A 696 -46.72 -42.87 42.22
N ARG A 697 -46.30 -41.76 41.59
CA ARG A 697 -45.09 -41.03 41.99
C ARG A 697 -45.27 -40.39 43.36
N GLU A 698 -46.44 -39.83 43.67
CA GLU A 698 -46.77 -39.29 44.99
C GLU A 698 -46.76 -40.38 46.07
N GLN A 699 -47.42 -41.52 45.84
CA GLN A 699 -47.41 -42.65 46.77
C GLN A 699 -45.99 -43.18 47.03
N ALA A 700 -45.16 -43.24 45.99
CA ALA A 700 -43.79 -43.67 46.14
C ALA A 700 -42.87 -42.59 46.77
N ARG A 701 -43.24 -41.29 46.76
CA ARG A 701 -42.58 -40.25 47.60
C ARG A 701 -42.83 -40.51 49.07
N GLU A 702 -44.07 -40.83 49.43
CA GLU A 702 -44.47 -41.08 50.82
C GLU A 702 -43.78 -42.34 51.37
N LEU A 703 -43.72 -43.43 50.60
CA LEU A 703 -42.99 -44.65 50.95
C LEU A 703 -41.50 -44.37 51.26
N ARG A 704 -40.81 -43.61 50.41
CA ARG A 704 -39.40 -43.25 50.64
C ARG A 704 -39.22 -42.40 51.91
N ARG A 705 -40.17 -41.51 52.20
CA ARG A 705 -40.15 -40.68 53.41
C ARG A 705 -40.27 -41.57 54.66
N MET A 706 -41.16 -42.56 54.61
CA MET A 706 -41.30 -43.56 55.66
C MET A 706 -40.06 -44.45 55.81
N GLU A 707 -39.41 -44.85 54.71
CA GLU A 707 -38.14 -45.62 54.71
C GLU A 707 -36.93 -44.81 55.21
N SER A 708 -36.85 -43.51 54.89
CA SER A 708 -35.82 -42.62 55.43
C SER A 708 -36.02 -42.34 56.92
N ASP A 709 -37.27 -42.22 57.36
CA ASP A 709 -37.60 -42.00 58.78
C ASP A 709 -37.42 -43.27 59.63
N THR A 710 -37.54 -44.47 59.04
CA THR A 710 -37.19 -45.73 59.71
C THR A 710 -35.69 -45.93 59.82
N THR A 711 -34.91 -45.65 58.77
CA THR A 711 -33.44 -45.71 58.82
C THR A 711 -32.80 -44.66 59.75
N PHE A 712 -33.43 -43.49 59.97
CA PHE A 712 -32.95 -42.50 60.94
C PHE A 712 -33.28 -42.87 62.40
N ASN A 713 -34.35 -43.62 62.64
CA ASN A 713 -34.70 -44.13 63.98
C ASN A 713 -33.92 -45.38 64.39
N GLU A 714 -33.28 -46.08 63.44
CA GLU A 714 -32.36 -47.20 63.74
C GLU A 714 -30.93 -46.75 64.09
N TRP A 715 -30.63 -45.44 64.00
CA TRP A 715 -29.34 -44.83 64.39
C TRP A 715 -29.43 -43.92 65.64
N ALA A 716 -30.48 -44.04 66.44
CA ALA A 716 -30.55 -43.52 67.80
C ALA A 716 -30.61 -44.69 68.79
N PRO A 717 -29.50 -44.95 69.50
CA PRO A 717 -29.28 -44.31 70.80
C PRO A 717 -28.19 -43.24 70.80
#